data_AF-A0A9P5ABW0-F1
#
_entry.id   AF-A0A9P5ABW0-F1
#
_cell.length_a   1.000
_cell.length_b   1.000
_cell.length_c   1.000
_cell.angle_alpha   90.00
_cell.angle_beta   90.00
_cell.angle_gamma   90.00
#
_symmetry.space_group_name_H-M   'P 1'
#
loop_
_entity.id
_entity.type
_entity.pdbx_description
1 polymer ?
#
loop_
_entity_poly.entity_id
_entity_poly.type
_entity_poly.pdbx_seq_one_letter_code
_entity_poly.pdbx_strand_id
1 'polypeptide(L)'
;MPAFDEVRRSWFLACTNSNSPLEGQRPANSAEHAELESRISHVPGLLTNPRHSQYSPSTSGSLTSDTEPPAQDIPAFSAESSNSAWAELPDATYTPLHDSIGTDTLWFDDQFDLEALGSAILDASHLTGLSHEQFFNAAPSATDTVAGQAFKAPSGPTKRQMDVYKAIHSRWYTRPIPEPSPPQPLVGLMDQDEVDEEYRAGLSTRLAPNPQDIALPSADFLNLCVKLYFSKFQPLFPIIHSASFRPTSDRALVLLSMCSIGALFVGSDGAARCGRAIFTKLNKAILASWEHYIHQGGREALAVAQAATLGQTYGILSGQPNDLLLTESFHGTIIAWARQAGIFRVRTALQSTDTIDMNNIEGSWRRWAQGEETLRLILALQIHDSEFTKIFHHEGLLRHVQNRLPACCSAELFAATTASKWYAMVTSTPQTASDGGRSVPLAGHYAHLSEARCSGSVEDHATAIRQRLTFWHEDIVGSIIDPNFDPLSLMGLWHQAFMALYVDFDFLERIIGRDGTPPTSSDEDEAKRWVHSNDGIRCAVHATLIIKLHSQQAISDEPAIHVPLALFYAGIVVYCYIKFAGLTIQKKVEVMELKRGEASSIEIMEQVGPRTLCSVTDILRRHGHWELSRRLASILDVLIEELTNTEMR
;
A
#
# COMPACT_ATOMS: atom_id res chain seq x y z
N MET A 1 -30.43 -1.91 26.48
CA MET A 1 -30.27 -2.80 25.31
C MET A 1 -28.84 -2.63 24.83
N PRO A 2 -27.98 -3.65 24.92
CA PRO A 2 -26.65 -3.65 24.29
C PRO A 2 -26.60 -4.72 23.19
N ALA A 3 -26.63 -4.31 21.92
CA ALA A 3 -26.62 -5.23 20.76
C ALA A 3 -26.15 -4.57 19.44
N PHE A 4 -25.51 -3.38 19.49
CA PHE A 4 -25.16 -2.58 18.31
C PHE A 4 -23.67 -2.20 18.22
N ASP A 5 -22.85 -2.60 19.20
CA ASP A 5 -21.50 -2.03 19.42
C ASP A 5 -20.32 -2.94 18.96
N GLU A 6 -20.58 -4.06 18.27
CA GLU A 6 -19.56 -5.10 17.99
C GLU A 6 -19.21 -5.29 16.49
N VAL A 7 -19.42 -4.25 15.66
CA VAL A 7 -19.43 -4.40 14.19
C VAL A 7 -18.21 -3.80 13.47
N ARG A 8 -17.45 -2.85 14.04
CA ARG A 8 -16.36 -2.17 13.30
C ARG A 8 -15.03 -2.94 13.38
N ARG A 9 -14.98 -4.10 12.72
CA ARG A 9 -13.75 -4.87 12.52
C ARG A 9 -12.78 -4.09 11.63
N SER A 10 -11.70 -3.57 12.23
CA SER A 10 -10.59 -2.94 11.50
C SER A 10 -10.02 -3.89 10.44
N TRP A 11 -9.58 -3.37 9.29
CA TRP A 11 -9.01 -4.16 8.17
C TRP A 11 -7.92 -5.14 8.62
N PHE A 12 -7.00 -4.62 9.44
CA PHE A 12 -5.94 -5.37 10.09
C PHE A 12 -6.44 -6.50 11.02
N LEU A 13 -7.57 -6.32 11.71
CA LEU A 13 -8.22 -7.35 12.54
C LEU A 13 -8.85 -8.44 11.68
N ALA A 14 -9.62 -8.07 10.65
CA ALA A 14 -10.33 -9.03 9.79
C ALA A 14 -9.36 -9.86 8.92
N CYS A 15 -8.22 -9.28 8.52
CA CYS A 15 -7.13 -10.03 7.92
C CYS A 15 -6.44 -10.99 8.91
N THR A 16 -6.35 -10.66 10.21
CA THR A 16 -5.58 -11.43 11.20
C THR A 16 -6.39 -12.42 12.05
N ASN A 17 -7.69 -12.60 11.78
CA ASN A 17 -8.52 -13.62 12.43
C ASN A 17 -8.69 -14.87 11.56
N SER A 18 -8.19 -16.00 12.07
CA SER A 18 -8.65 -17.36 11.74
C SER A 18 -8.14 -18.34 12.80
N ASN A 19 -9.07 -18.95 13.56
CA ASN A 19 -8.77 -19.87 14.66
C ASN A 19 -8.74 -21.35 14.21
N SER A 20 -7.69 -21.75 13.49
CA SER A 20 -7.57 -23.14 13.01
C SER A 20 -7.37 -24.16 14.16
N PRO A 21 -8.23 -25.18 14.29
CA PRO A 21 -8.04 -26.26 15.25
C PRO A 21 -7.17 -27.39 14.68
N LEU A 22 -6.43 -28.06 15.58
CA LEU A 22 -5.70 -29.32 15.40
C LEU A 22 -4.44 -29.31 14.51
N GLU A 23 -3.32 -29.67 15.13
CA GLU A 23 -2.45 -30.72 14.59
C GLU A 23 -2.20 -31.73 15.73
N GLY A 24 -2.10 -33.02 15.41
CA GLY A 24 -2.41 -34.10 16.35
C GLY A 24 -1.35 -34.41 17.41
N GLN A 25 -1.80 -34.76 18.62
CA GLN A 25 -0.99 -35.50 19.58
C GLN A 25 -0.55 -36.83 18.97
N ARG A 26 0.76 -37.10 18.86
CA ARG A 26 1.27 -38.47 18.75
C ARG A 26 1.58 -39.01 20.16
N PRO A 27 1.20 -40.26 20.48
CA PRO A 27 1.51 -40.86 21.77
C PRO A 27 3.01 -41.14 21.88
N ALA A 28 3.52 -41.13 23.11
CA ALA A 28 4.86 -41.63 23.40
C ALA A 28 4.92 -43.15 23.15
N ASN A 29 6.00 -43.63 22.55
CA ASN A 29 6.41 -45.03 22.57
C ASN A 29 7.95 -45.11 22.58
N SER A 30 8.46 -46.19 23.17
CA SER A 30 9.86 -46.33 23.59
C SER A 30 10.67 -47.29 22.73
N ALA A 31 12.00 -47.05 22.68
CA ALA A 31 13.03 -47.96 22.14
C ALA A 31 12.98 -48.17 20.60
N GLU A 32 14.03 -48.66 19.92
CA GLU A 32 15.35 -49.14 20.36
C GLU A 32 16.40 -48.99 19.22
N HIS A 33 17.70 -49.12 19.54
CA HIS A 33 18.88 -49.04 18.65
C HIS A 33 19.14 -47.64 18.01
N ALA A 34 20.35 -47.06 17.97
CA ALA A 34 21.72 -47.57 17.67
C ALA A 34 21.92 -47.88 16.16
N GLU A 35 23.05 -47.59 15.51
CA GLU A 35 24.41 -47.34 16.00
C GLU A 35 25.26 -46.58 14.94
N LEU A 36 26.07 -45.59 15.33
CA LEU A 36 27.48 -45.44 14.88
C LEU A 36 28.22 -44.32 15.63
N GLU A 37 29.40 -44.64 16.18
CA GLU A 37 30.29 -43.72 16.88
C GLU A 37 31.55 -43.32 16.07
N SER A 38 32.38 -42.48 16.69
CA SER A 38 33.69 -41.96 16.26
C SER A 38 33.67 -40.77 15.28
N ARG A 39 34.49 -39.74 15.47
CA ARG A 39 35.77 -39.68 16.22
C ARG A 39 35.91 -38.46 17.16
N ILE A 40 36.17 -38.72 18.45
CA ILE A 40 37.45 -38.40 19.17
C ILE A 40 38.38 -37.40 18.43
N SER A 41 38.95 -36.31 18.99
CA SER A 41 38.98 -35.62 20.31
C SER A 41 39.67 -34.23 20.10
N HIS A 42 39.80 -33.23 21.00
CA HIS A 42 40.31 -33.17 22.38
C HIS A 42 39.94 -31.84 23.11
N VAL A 43 40.05 -31.78 24.45
CA VAL A 43 39.73 -30.68 25.40
C VAL A 43 40.79 -30.72 26.54
N PRO A 44 41.35 -29.61 27.13
CA PRO A 44 40.72 -28.42 27.78
C PRO A 44 41.28 -27.07 27.22
N GLY A 45 41.38 -25.88 27.86
CA GLY A 45 41.18 -25.32 29.24
C GLY A 45 41.75 -23.87 29.29
N LEU A 46 41.77 -23.04 30.35
CA LEU A 46 41.17 -23.02 31.70
C LEU A 46 41.21 -21.53 32.24
N LEU A 47 40.30 -21.18 33.16
CA LEU A 47 40.22 -20.00 34.09
C LEU A 47 41.26 -18.86 34.07
N THR A 48 40.82 -17.58 34.18
CA THR A 48 41.09 -16.65 35.33
C THR A 48 40.40 -15.26 35.22
N ASN A 49 40.45 -14.48 36.31
CA ASN A 49 39.87 -13.13 36.57
C ASN A 49 40.65 -12.55 37.81
N PRO A 50 40.51 -11.30 38.34
CA PRO A 50 40.02 -9.98 37.85
C PRO A 50 41.00 -8.79 38.11
N ARG A 51 40.56 -7.51 37.90
CA ARG A 51 40.77 -6.28 38.74
C ARG A 51 41.39 -5.00 38.10
N HIS A 52 40.71 -3.86 38.36
CA HIS A 52 41.20 -2.46 38.52
C HIS A 52 41.98 -1.79 37.34
N SER A 53 42.11 -0.46 37.25
CA SER A 53 41.92 0.63 38.23
C SER A 53 41.25 1.91 37.69
N GLN A 54 41.00 2.88 38.58
CA GLN A 54 40.58 4.25 38.28
C GLN A 54 41.71 5.07 37.62
N TYR A 55 41.37 6.19 36.96
CA TYR A 55 41.90 7.53 37.28
C TYR A 55 41.14 8.65 36.56
N SER A 56 41.04 9.81 37.23
CA SER A 56 40.73 11.13 36.64
C SER A 56 41.81 12.11 37.11
N PRO A 57 42.00 13.26 36.44
CA PRO A 57 41.57 14.49 37.11
C PRO A 57 41.05 15.59 36.17
N SER A 58 40.63 16.71 36.76
CA SER A 58 39.96 17.87 36.15
C SER A 58 40.73 19.18 36.35
N THR A 59 40.68 20.11 35.38
CA THR A 59 40.91 21.57 35.53
C THR A 59 40.44 22.33 34.26
N SER A 60 40.18 23.65 34.24
CA SER A 60 39.39 24.52 35.15
C SER A 60 39.27 25.97 34.63
N GLY A 61 38.05 26.53 34.60
CA GLY A 61 37.79 28.00 34.67
C GLY A 61 37.64 28.79 33.34
N SER A 62 37.26 30.08 33.35
CA SER A 62 36.57 30.90 34.40
C SER A 62 36.30 32.37 33.95
N LEU A 63 35.03 32.83 33.98
CA LEU A 63 34.57 34.25 33.92
C LEU A 63 34.92 35.01 32.60
N THR A 64 34.34 36.15 32.19
CA THR A 64 33.42 37.22 32.69
C THR A 64 32.42 37.60 31.55
N SER A 65 31.13 37.94 31.77
CA SER A 65 30.51 39.29 31.92
C SER A 65 30.99 40.38 30.89
N ASP A 66 30.18 41.31 30.33
CA ASP A 66 29.08 42.14 30.89
C ASP A 66 28.15 42.89 29.86
N THR A 67 26.91 43.21 30.29
CA THR A 67 25.95 44.33 29.97
C THR A 67 25.40 44.71 28.55
N GLU A 68 24.15 45.20 28.55
CA GLU A 68 23.23 45.81 27.53
C GLU A 68 23.10 47.38 27.68
N PRO A 69 22.12 48.17 27.14
CA PRO A 69 21.45 48.28 25.81
C PRO A 69 21.46 49.74 25.19
N PRO A 70 20.35 50.49 24.86
CA PRO A 70 19.55 50.57 23.60
C PRO A 70 19.38 51.97 22.91
N ALA A 71 18.78 52.01 21.68
CA ALA A 71 18.00 53.11 21.02
C ALA A 71 17.37 52.60 19.68
N GLN A 72 16.10 52.81 19.25
CA GLN A 72 15.33 54.01 18.79
C GLN A 72 15.84 54.64 17.45
N ASP A 73 15.05 55.04 16.43
CA ASP A 73 13.57 55.07 16.20
C ASP A 73 13.18 55.31 14.70
N ILE A 74 12.05 54.72 14.19
CA ILE A 74 10.97 55.31 13.30
C ILE A 74 11.34 55.84 11.86
N PRO A 75 10.46 56.03 10.80
CA PRO A 75 9.05 55.61 10.51
C PRO A 75 8.78 54.84 9.16
N ALA A 76 7.51 54.39 9.06
CA ALA A 76 6.69 53.90 7.94
C ALA A 76 6.88 54.36 6.45
N PHE A 77 6.37 53.50 5.55
CA PHE A 77 5.45 53.90 4.47
C PHE A 77 4.30 52.88 4.29
N SER A 78 3.26 53.20 3.52
CA SER A 78 1.98 52.46 3.48
C SER A 78 1.38 52.31 2.07
N ALA A 79 0.21 51.65 1.99
CA ALA A 79 -0.59 51.29 0.80
C ALA A 79 -0.12 49.98 0.09
N GLU A 80 -1.01 49.13 -0.45
CA GLU A 80 -2.48 49.22 -0.53
C GLU A 80 -3.15 47.83 -0.59
N SER A 81 -4.36 47.71 -0.05
CA SER A 81 -5.18 46.50 -0.07
C SER A 81 -6.12 46.47 -1.28
N SER A 82 -6.23 45.34 -1.99
CA SER A 82 -7.31 45.07 -2.94
C SER A 82 -8.08 43.81 -2.52
N ASN A 83 -9.41 43.84 -2.68
CA ASN A 83 -10.32 42.99 -1.92
C ASN A 83 -10.48 41.56 -2.48
N SER A 84 -10.71 40.63 -1.56
CA SER A 84 -11.30 39.32 -1.83
C SER A 84 -12.74 39.43 -2.36
N ALA A 85 -13.09 38.63 -3.35
CA ALA A 85 -14.44 38.52 -3.91
C ALA A 85 -14.89 37.05 -3.98
N TRP A 86 -15.11 36.44 -2.82
CA TRP A 86 -15.75 35.13 -2.67
C TRP A 86 -16.84 35.22 -1.60
N ALA A 87 -18.05 35.60 -2.01
CA ALA A 87 -19.24 35.64 -1.17
C ALA A 87 -20.48 35.28 -2.00
N GLU A 88 -21.48 34.73 -1.33
CA GLU A 88 -22.85 34.47 -1.83
C GLU A 88 -23.02 33.46 -2.98
N LEU A 89 -23.30 32.20 -2.60
CA LEU A 89 -24.24 31.32 -3.31
C LEU A 89 -25.29 30.77 -2.31
N PRO A 90 -26.50 30.40 -2.75
CA PRO A 90 -27.68 30.45 -1.86
C PRO A 90 -27.91 29.22 -0.97
N ASP A 91 -28.75 29.45 0.04
CA ASP A 91 -29.21 28.49 1.04
C ASP A 91 -29.93 27.27 0.42
N ALA A 92 -29.62 26.08 0.94
CA ALA A 92 -30.19 24.80 0.54
C ALA A 92 -30.53 23.99 1.80
N THR A 93 -31.80 24.10 2.23
CA THR A 93 -32.28 23.56 3.51
C THR A 93 -32.06 22.06 3.66
N TYR A 94 -31.18 21.67 4.59
CA TYR A 94 -31.02 20.28 5.03
C TYR A 94 -31.49 20.13 6.49
N THR A 95 -32.36 19.17 6.76
CA THR A 95 -32.92 18.95 8.11
C THR A 95 -31.89 18.29 9.03
N PRO A 96 -31.56 18.86 10.20
CA PRO A 96 -30.55 18.29 11.08
C PRO A 96 -31.09 17.09 11.86
N LEU A 97 -30.40 15.95 11.76
CA LEU A 97 -30.42 14.90 12.77
C LEU A 97 -29.20 15.10 13.67
N HIS A 98 -29.46 15.36 14.95
CA HIS A 98 -28.50 15.95 15.87
C HIS A 98 -28.02 14.93 16.90
N ASP A 99 -26.76 14.52 16.82
CA ASP A 99 -26.02 13.98 17.96
C ASP A 99 -24.59 14.52 17.95
N SER A 100 -24.10 14.97 19.10
CA SER A 100 -23.08 16.01 19.15
C SER A 100 -21.64 15.48 19.09
N ILE A 101 -20.98 15.69 17.94
CA ILE A 101 -19.50 15.81 17.91
C ILE A 101 -19.17 17.28 18.13
N GLY A 102 -18.33 17.56 19.13
CA GLY A 102 -17.87 18.93 19.42
C GLY A 102 -16.88 19.44 18.40
N THR A 103 -17.36 20.00 17.29
CA THR A 103 -16.53 20.66 16.26
C THR A 103 -16.45 22.16 16.51
N ASP A 104 -15.45 22.60 17.29
CA ASP A 104 -14.84 23.93 17.15
C ASP A 104 -13.53 24.01 17.94
N THR A 105 -12.52 23.31 17.42
CA THR A 105 -11.10 23.58 17.73
C THR A 105 -10.36 23.71 16.43
N LEU A 106 -9.70 24.85 16.22
CA LEU A 106 -8.72 25.01 15.14
C LEU A 106 -7.62 23.96 15.33
N TRP A 107 -7.25 23.24 14.27
CA TRP A 107 -6.35 22.09 14.37
C TRP A 107 -4.87 22.48 14.48
N PHE A 108 -4.58 23.76 14.33
CA PHE A 108 -3.31 24.39 14.68
C PHE A 108 -3.50 25.28 15.91
N ASP A 109 -2.83 24.90 16.99
CA ASP A 109 -2.27 25.85 17.97
C ASP A 109 -0.97 26.43 17.38
N ASP A 110 -0.45 27.53 17.94
CA ASP A 110 0.66 28.34 17.36
C ASP A 110 2.06 27.65 17.43
N GLN A 111 2.11 26.31 17.35
CA GLN A 111 3.30 25.48 17.59
C GLN A 111 3.80 24.69 16.37
N PHE A 112 3.13 24.77 15.20
CA PHE A 112 3.57 24.10 13.98
C PHE A 112 4.48 25.01 13.13
N ASP A 113 5.78 24.94 13.41
CA ASP A 113 6.80 25.68 12.67
C ASP A 113 7.03 25.10 11.26
N LEU A 114 6.43 25.76 10.26
CA LEU A 114 6.57 25.46 8.84
C LEU A 114 7.98 25.76 8.31
N GLU A 115 8.71 26.71 8.89
CA GLU A 115 10.07 27.08 8.47
C GLU A 115 11.08 26.06 9.01
N ALA A 116 10.89 25.55 10.24
CA ALA A 116 11.67 24.42 10.76
C ALA A 116 11.46 23.13 9.96
N LEU A 117 10.25 22.89 9.43
CA LEU A 117 10.00 21.81 8.47
C LEU A 117 10.69 22.07 7.12
N GLY A 118 10.68 23.32 6.64
CA GLY A 118 11.48 23.75 5.49
C GLY A 118 12.98 23.47 5.70
N SER A 119 13.53 23.82 6.86
CA SER A 119 14.91 23.53 7.25
C SER A 119 15.17 22.03 7.25
N ALA A 120 14.35 21.21 7.90
CA ALA A 120 14.54 19.76 7.94
C ALA A 120 14.57 19.11 6.53
N ILE A 121 13.83 19.66 5.57
CA ILE A 121 13.85 19.22 4.16
C ILE A 121 15.10 19.76 3.41
N LEU A 122 15.59 20.95 3.76
CA LEU A 122 16.83 21.52 3.24
C LEU A 122 18.07 20.79 3.79
N ASP A 123 18.13 20.54 5.10
CA ASP A 123 19.19 19.80 5.78
C ASP A 123 19.29 18.36 5.26
N ALA A 124 18.13 17.72 5.02
CA ALA A 124 18.03 16.44 4.31
C ALA A 124 18.61 16.47 2.89
N SER A 125 18.72 17.64 2.26
CA SER A 125 19.25 17.83 0.90
C SER A 125 20.73 18.22 0.87
N HIS A 126 21.40 18.36 2.01
CA HIS A 126 22.77 18.90 2.12
C HIS A 126 23.87 17.89 2.47
N LEU A 127 23.55 16.59 2.61
CA LEU A 127 24.53 15.57 2.96
C LEU A 127 25.21 14.92 1.74
N THR A 128 26.53 15.11 1.63
CA THR A 128 27.38 14.46 0.61
C THR A 128 28.30 13.43 1.24
N GLY A 129 28.33 12.20 0.71
CA GLY A 129 29.45 11.28 0.96
C GLY A 129 29.17 9.82 0.66
N LEU A 130 29.82 9.27 -0.38
CA LEU A 130 30.40 7.93 -0.39
C LEU A 130 31.41 7.82 -1.55
N SER A 131 32.42 6.95 -1.42
CA SER A 131 33.60 6.93 -2.28
C SER A 131 33.75 5.66 -3.13
N HIS A 132 33.81 5.84 -4.44
CA HIS A 132 34.44 5.03 -5.51
C HIS A 132 34.35 3.48 -5.51
N GLU A 133 33.87 2.97 -6.66
CA GLU A 133 34.03 1.61 -7.23
C GLU A 133 33.27 0.42 -6.56
N GLN A 134 32.89 -0.67 -7.27
CA GLN A 134 33.38 -1.24 -8.54
C GLN A 134 32.29 -1.84 -9.47
N PHE A 135 32.57 -1.82 -10.78
CA PHE A 135 32.00 -2.65 -11.88
C PHE A 135 30.49 -2.51 -12.23
N PHE A 136 30.02 -2.77 -13.46
CA PHE A 136 30.65 -3.18 -14.74
C PHE A 136 30.01 -2.44 -15.94
N ASN A 137 30.76 -2.25 -17.04
CA ASN A 137 30.24 -1.71 -18.31
C ASN A 137 29.57 -2.78 -19.19
N ALA A 138 28.44 -2.44 -19.82
CA ALA A 138 27.88 -3.16 -20.97
C ALA A 138 27.08 -2.22 -21.88
N ALA A 139 27.68 -1.75 -22.99
CA ALA A 139 26.99 -0.99 -24.03
C ALA A 139 26.48 -1.93 -25.15
N PRO A 140 25.29 -1.69 -25.74
CA PRO A 140 24.77 -2.53 -26.82
C PRO A 140 25.47 -2.24 -28.15
N SER A 141 26.00 -3.29 -28.79
CA SER A 141 26.41 -3.24 -30.20
C SER A 141 25.25 -3.65 -31.11
N ALA A 142 25.10 -2.97 -32.26
CA ALA A 142 23.96 -3.16 -33.16
C ALA A 142 24.38 -3.29 -34.64
N THR A 143 24.66 -4.53 -35.06
CA THR A 143 24.67 -5.05 -36.45
C THR A 143 24.55 -6.59 -36.37
N ASP A 144 24.12 -7.36 -37.38
CA ASP A 144 23.80 -7.01 -38.77
C ASP A 144 22.62 -7.84 -39.36
N THR A 145 22.35 -7.61 -40.64
CA THR A 145 21.25 -8.11 -41.45
C THR A 145 21.46 -9.56 -41.93
N VAL A 146 20.41 -10.39 -41.89
CA VAL A 146 20.34 -11.65 -42.66
C VAL A 146 19.00 -11.72 -43.40
N ALA A 147 19.04 -11.86 -44.73
CA ALA A 147 17.85 -12.03 -45.56
C ALA A 147 17.41 -13.51 -45.59
N GLY A 148 16.22 -13.80 -45.04
CA GLY A 148 15.62 -15.14 -44.96
C GLY A 148 14.37 -15.29 -45.83
N GLN A 149 14.34 -16.36 -46.62
CA GLN A 149 13.33 -16.69 -47.64
C GLN A 149 11.86 -16.56 -47.20
N ALA A 150 11.01 -16.02 -48.08
CA ALA A 150 9.58 -15.84 -47.84
C ALA A 150 8.78 -17.14 -47.86
N PHE A 151 8.54 -17.71 -46.67
CA PHE A 151 7.46 -18.68 -46.46
C PHE A 151 6.11 -17.96 -46.40
N LYS A 152 5.05 -18.59 -46.92
CA LYS A 152 3.67 -18.08 -46.77
C LYS A 152 3.22 -18.24 -45.33
N ALA A 153 3.29 -17.16 -44.56
CA ALA A 153 2.74 -17.09 -43.22
C ALA A 153 1.19 -17.21 -43.23
N PRO A 154 0.57 -17.74 -42.16
CA PRO A 154 -0.87 -17.59 -41.95
C PRO A 154 -1.26 -16.11 -41.81
N SER A 155 -2.56 -15.81 -41.84
CA SER A 155 -3.10 -14.45 -41.78
C SER A 155 -2.67 -13.71 -40.51
N GLY A 156 -1.71 -12.79 -40.65
CA GLY A 156 -1.22 -11.96 -39.55
C GLY A 156 -2.26 -10.98 -39.00
N PRO A 157 -2.02 -10.43 -37.79
CA PRO A 157 -2.95 -9.54 -37.12
C PRO A 157 -3.25 -8.29 -37.96
N THR A 158 -4.52 -7.88 -37.97
CA THR A 158 -4.95 -6.73 -38.78
C THR A 158 -4.37 -5.43 -38.24
N LYS A 159 -4.20 -4.39 -39.09
CA LYS A 159 -3.75 -3.06 -38.63
C LYS A 159 -4.61 -2.55 -37.45
N ARG A 160 -5.93 -2.69 -37.55
CA ARG A 160 -6.88 -2.28 -36.50
C ARG A 160 -6.63 -3.00 -35.17
N GLN A 161 -6.37 -4.30 -35.22
CA GLN A 161 -6.00 -5.10 -34.04
C GLN A 161 -4.70 -4.55 -33.43
N MET A 162 -3.64 -4.39 -34.23
CA MET A 162 -2.37 -3.81 -33.78
C MET A 162 -2.53 -2.41 -33.15
N ASP A 163 -3.48 -1.60 -33.61
CA ASP A 163 -3.78 -0.28 -33.04
C ASP A 163 -4.49 -0.39 -31.67
N VAL A 164 -5.32 -1.43 -31.43
CA VAL A 164 -5.91 -1.74 -30.11
C VAL A 164 -4.83 -2.16 -29.09
N TYR A 165 -3.94 -3.09 -29.44
CA TYR A 165 -2.87 -3.54 -28.54
C TYR A 165 -1.93 -2.37 -28.14
N LYS A 166 -1.63 -1.46 -29.07
CA LYS A 166 -0.92 -0.21 -28.76
C LYS A 166 -1.71 0.73 -27.86
N ALA A 167 -3.02 0.84 -28.04
CA ALA A 167 -3.90 1.69 -27.22
C ALA A 167 -3.99 1.19 -25.76
N ILE A 168 -3.89 -0.12 -25.53
CA ILE A 168 -3.86 -0.74 -24.20
C ILE A 168 -2.49 -0.55 -23.55
N HIS A 169 -1.42 -1.00 -24.21
CA HIS A 169 -0.03 -0.84 -23.76
C HIS A 169 0.32 0.62 -23.41
N SER A 170 -0.06 1.60 -24.24
CA SER A 170 0.21 3.02 -23.97
C SER A 170 -0.54 3.60 -22.76
N ARG A 171 -1.65 3.00 -22.33
CA ARG A 171 -2.40 3.37 -21.12
C ARG A 171 -1.92 2.61 -19.87
N TRP A 172 -1.18 1.52 -20.03
CA TRP A 172 -0.91 0.54 -18.97
C TRP A 172 -0.34 1.15 -17.69
N TYR A 173 -0.79 0.69 -16.53
CA TYR A 173 -0.58 1.36 -15.24
C TYR A 173 0.81 1.16 -14.63
N THR A 174 1.54 0.10 -15.00
CA THR A 174 2.95 -0.09 -14.63
C THR A 174 3.95 0.42 -15.66
N ARG A 175 3.49 0.93 -16.82
CA ARG A 175 4.37 1.32 -17.92
C ARG A 175 4.92 2.74 -17.74
N PRO A 176 6.26 2.94 -17.66
CA PRO A 176 6.85 4.27 -17.53
C PRO A 176 6.35 5.25 -18.60
N ILE A 177 6.06 6.47 -18.19
CA ILE A 177 5.75 7.59 -19.08
C ILE A 177 6.97 8.51 -19.08
N PRO A 178 7.67 8.71 -20.22
CA PRO A 178 8.73 9.72 -20.31
C PRO A 178 8.16 11.10 -19.99
N GLU A 179 8.39 11.59 -18.78
CA GLU A 179 8.12 12.98 -18.45
C GLU A 179 9.13 13.85 -19.20
N PRO A 180 8.71 14.97 -19.82
CA PRO A 180 9.62 15.88 -20.46
C PRO A 180 10.56 16.44 -19.38
N SER A 181 11.85 16.13 -19.47
CA SER A 181 12.85 16.68 -18.56
C SER A 181 12.65 18.20 -18.46
N PRO A 182 12.61 18.79 -17.25
CA PRO A 182 12.74 20.24 -17.15
C PRO A 182 14.02 20.64 -17.90
N PRO A 183 14.04 21.79 -18.60
CA PRO A 183 15.19 22.19 -19.41
C PRO A 183 16.41 22.35 -18.50
N GLN A 184 17.20 21.28 -18.40
CA GLN A 184 18.48 21.30 -17.70
C GLN A 184 19.32 22.40 -18.34
N PRO A 185 20.03 23.22 -17.55
CA PRO A 185 21.01 24.13 -18.11
C PRO A 185 21.92 23.35 -19.06
N LEU A 186 22.01 23.79 -20.32
CA LEU A 186 22.94 23.26 -21.31
C LEU A 186 24.38 23.75 -21.01
N VAL A 187 24.78 23.65 -19.75
CA VAL A 187 26.16 23.38 -19.35
C VAL A 187 26.44 21.99 -19.88
N GLY A 188 26.91 21.95 -21.13
CA GLY A 188 27.29 20.73 -21.78
C GLY A 188 28.44 20.11 -21.01
N LEU A 189 28.15 19.07 -20.23
CA LEU A 189 29.07 17.96 -20.11
C LEU A 189 29.16 17.33 -21.50
N MET A 190 29.97 17.97 -22.34
CA MET A 190 30.51 17.38 -23.55
C MET A 190 31.26 16.12 -23.12
N ASP A 191 31.42 15.14 -24.02
CA ASP A 191 32.29 14.00 -23.74
C ASP A 191 33.74 14.51 -23.61
N GLN A 192 34.14 14.79 -22.37
CA GLN A 192 35.47 15.24 -21.95
C GLN A 192 36.23 14.02 -21.44
N ASP A 193 37.40 13.75 -22.02
CA ASP A 193 38.26 12.62 -21.64
C ASP A 193 38.93 12.80 -20.25
N GLU A 194 38.86 14.00 -19.67
CA GLU A 194 39.48 14.35 -18.38
C GLU A 194 38.45 14.97 -17.41
N VAL A 195 38.59 14.66 -16.11
CA VAL A 195 37.75 15.21 -15.03
C VAL A 195 38.38 16.50 -14.51
N ASP A 196 38.00 17.64 -15.09
CA ASP A 196 38.49 18.96 -14.70
C ASP A 196 37.57 19.71 -13.71
N GLU A 197 37.92 20.96 -13.40
CA GLU A 197 37.17 21.82 -12.47
C GLU A 197 35.84 22.33 -13.04
N GLU A 198 35.69 22.42 -14.37
CA GLU A 198 34.44 22.78 -15.05
C GLU A 198 33.48 21.58 -15.04
N TYR A 199 33.99 20.37 -15.33
CA TYR A 199 33.28 19.11 -15.13
C TYR A 199 32.82 18.96 -13.67
N ARG A 200 33.71 19.26 -12.70
CA ARG A 200 33.38 19.21 -11.26
C ARG A 200 32.29 20.22 -10.88
N ALA A 201 32.36 21.45 -11.39
CA ALA A 201 31.34 22.48 -11.15
C ALA A 201 29.99 22.13 -11.80
N GLY A 202 30.00 21.62 -13.04
CA GLY A 202 28.82 21.11 -13.74
C GLY A 202 28.19 19.93 -12.99
N LEU A 203 28.99 18.96 -12.55
CA LEU A 203 28.53 17.83 -11.72
C LEU A 203 27.91 18.31 -10.40
N SER A 204 28.59 19.23 -9.69
CA SER A 204 28.08 19.83 -8.46
C SER A 204 26.75 20.58 -8.69
N THR A 205 26.56 21.19 -9.85
CA THR A 205 25.31 21.88 -10.23
C THR A 205 24.19 20.89 -10.56
N ARG A 206 24.49 19.75 -11.20
CA ARG A 206 23.50 18.69 -11.47
C ARG A 206 23.04 17.95 -10.21
N LEU A 207 23.90 17.89 -9.19
CA LEU A 207 23.61 17.22 -7.91
C LEU A 207 22.93 18.14 -6.89
N ALA A 208 22.90 19.45 -7.12
CA ALA A 208 22.26 20.41 -6.23
C ALA A 208 20.72 20.30 -6.26
N PRO A 209 20.02 20.43 -5.11
CA PRO A 209 18.56 20.48 -5.08
C PRO A 209 18.03 21.73 -5.81
N ASN A 210 16.90 21.59 -6.51
CA ASN A 210 16.27 22.70 -7.23
C ASN A 210 15.55 23.64 -6.24
N PRO A 211 15.83 24.95 -6.20
CA PRO A 211 15.14 25.88 -5.30
C PRO A 211 13.61 25.91 -5.43
N GLN A 212 13.04 25.54 -6.59
CA GLN A 212 11.58 25.45 -6.77
C GLN A 212 10.95 24.23 -6.05
N ASP A 213 11.76 23.25 -5.63
CA ASP A 213 11.28 22.11 -4.83
C ASP A 213 10.99 22.49 -3.36
N ILE A 214 11.35 23.69 -2.89
CA ILE A 214 11.22 24.07 -1.47
C ILE A 214 9.78 24.49 -1.10
N ALA A 215 9.04 25.15 -2.00
CA ALA A 215 7.75 25.74 -1.66
C ALA A 215 6.67 24.70 -1.26
N LEU A 216 6.06 24.91 -0.09
CA LEU A 216 4.90 24.18 0.43
C LEU A 216 3.57 24.89 0.07
N PRO A 217 2.42 24.17 0.10
CA PRO A 217 1.10 24.77 -0.08
C PRO A 217 0.65 25.62 1.12
N SER A 218 -0.46 26.37 0.96
CA SER A 218 -1.05 27.13 2.07
C SER A 218 -1.52 26.23 3.22
N ALA A 219 -1.48 26.77 4.44
CA ALA A 219 -1.95 26.08 5.65
C ALA A 219 -3.42 25.63 5.54
N ASP A 220 -4.27 26.37 4.80
CA ASP A 220 -5.66 25.98 4.53
C ASP A 220 -5.78 24.71 3.67
N PHE A 221 -4.93 24.57 2.65
CA PHE A 221 -4.90 23.36 1.83
C PHE A 221 -4.41 22.16 2.62
N LEU A 222 -3.36 22.33 3.44
CA LEU A 222 -2.86 21.29 4.34
C LEU A 222 -3.94 20.88 5.37
N ASN A 223 -4.63 21.86 5.97
CA ASN A 223 -5.78 21.64 6.85
C ASN A 223 -6.89 20.83 6.17
N LEU A 224 -7.28 21.19 4.95
CA LEU A 224 -8.31 20.49 4.19
C LEU A 224 -7.90 19.03 3.93
N CYS A 225 -6.67 18.80 3.49
CA CYS A 225 -6.18 17.45 3.21
C CYS A 225 -6.04 16.59 4.48
N VAL A 226 -5.61 17.15 5.62
CA VAL A 226 -5.61 16.42 6.91
C VAL A 226 -7.03 16.06 7.36
N LYS A 227 -8.01 16.96 7.18
CA LYS A 227 -9.43 16.68 7.49
C LYS A 227 -9.99 15.58 6.58
N LEU A 228 -9.66 15.59 5.28
CA LEU A 228 -10.06 14.56 4.33
C LEU A 228 -9.39 13.21 4.64
N TYR A 229 -8.09 13.20 4.98
CA TYR A 229 -7.40 12.01 5.44
C TYR A 229 -8.11 11.36 6.64
N PHE A 230 -8.39 12.12 7.70
CA PHE A 230 -9.00 11.56 8.92
C PHE A 230 -10.48 11.17 8.76
N SER A 231 -11.22 11.81 7.84
CA SER A 231 -12.64 11.51 7.63
C SER A 231 -12.91 10.43 6.58
N LYS A 232 -12.05 10.30 5.55
CA LYS A 232 -12.27 9.37 4.42
C LYS A 232 -11.29 8.19 4.38
N PHE A 233 -10.00 8.42 4.63
CA PHE A 233 -8.97 7.39 4.44
C PHE A 233 -8.56 6.64 5.72
N GLN A 234 -8.46 7.34 6.85
CA GLN A 234 -8.16 6.75 8.16
C GLN A 234 -9.05 5.54 8.52
N PRO A 235 -10.37 5.48 8.20
CA PRO A 235 -11.19 4.29 8.44
C PRO A 235 -10.72 3.06 7.65
N LEU A 236 -10.16 3.25 6.45
CA LEU A 236 -9.69 2.20 5.55
C LEU A 236 -8.29 1.71 5.93
N PHE A 237 -7.39 2.64 6.25
CA PHE A 237 -5.96 2.38 6.47
C PHE A 237 -5.48 2.93 7.83
N PRO A 238 -6.04 2.49 8.97
CA PRO A 238 -5.79 3.06 10.30
C PRO A 238 -4.41 2.68 10.86
N ILE A 239 -3.33 3.32 10.38
CA ILE A 239 -1.95 3.16 10.91
C ILE A 239 -1.51 4.29 11.86
N ILE A 240 -2.31 5.36 11.96
CA ILE A 240 -2.12 6.49 12.88
C ILE A 240 -3.21 6.44 13.95
N HIS A 241 -2.86 6.65 15.22
CA HIS A 241 -3.84 6.75 16.30
C HIS A 241 -4.33 8.20 16.44
N SER A 242 -5.46 8.52 15.80
CA SER A 242 -5.97 9.89 15.60
C SER A 242 -6.07 10.73 16.88
N ALA A 243 -6.39 10.12 18.02
CA ALA A 243 -6.54 10.83 19.29
C ALA A 243 -5.20 11.32 19.89
N SER A 244 -4.10 10.59 19.65
CA SER A 244 -2.76 10.97 20.13
C SER A 244 -1.91 11.71 19.08
N PHE A 245 -2.28 11.66 17.80
CA PHE A 245 -1.60 12.40 16.75
C PHE A 245 -1.60 13.91 17.02
N ARG A 246 -0.46 14.58 16.82
CA ARG A 246 -0.31 16.04 16.90
C ARG A 246 0.62 16.51 15.78
N PRO A 247 0.44 17.73 15.24
CA PRO A 247 1.35 18.32 14.26
C PRO A 247 2.62 18.81 14.96
N THR A 248 3.49 17.88 15.37
CA THR A 248 4.81 18.15 15.95
C THR A 248 5.91 17.90 14.93
N SER A 249 7.12 18.42 15.16
CA SER A 249 8.27 18.25 14.25
C SER A 249 8.59 16.78 13.96
N ASP A 250 8.56 15.90 14.98
CA ASP A 250 8.74 14.45 14.83
C ASP A 250 7.64 13.74 14.01
N ARG A 251 6.52 14.42 13.74
CA ARG A 251 5.38 13.93 12.95
C ARG A 251 5.12 14.73 11.68
N ALA A 252 5.92 15.74 11.36
CA ALA A 252 5.69 16.62 10.21
C ALA A 252 5.74 15.89 8.85
N LEU A 253 6.63 14.90 8.71
CA LEU A 253 6.68 14.04 7.52
C LEU A 253 5.43 13.14 7.37
N VAL A 254 4.85 12.71 8.50
CA VAL A 254 3.56 11.98 8.50
C VAL A 254 2.44 12.92 8.05
N LEU A 255 2.39 14.15 8.56
CA LEU A 255 1.42 15.16 8.17
C LEU A 255 1.48 15.44 6.66
N LEU A 256 2.67 15.60 6.07
CA LEU A 256 2.80 15.80 4.63
C LEU A 256 2.32 14.57 3.82
N SER A 257 2.53 13.34 4.29
CA SER A 257 2.00 12.14 3.64
C SER A 257 0.48 12.00 3.79
N MET A 258 -0.08 12.45 4.91
CA MET A 258 -1.53 12.59 5.08
C MET A 258 -2.09 13.63 4.10
N CYS A 259 -1.36 14.72 3.85
CA CYS A 259 -1.75 15.76 2.90
C CYS A 259 -1.74 15.30 1.43
N SER A 260 -0.77 14.48 0.99
CA SER A 260 -0.79 13.95 -0.37
C SER A 260 -1.97 13.01 -0.60
N ILE A 261 -2.26 12.10 0.34
CA ILE A 261 -3.46 11.25 0.28
C ILE A 261 -4.75 12.08 0.34
N GLY A 262 -4.83 13.04 1.27
CA GLY A 262 -5.99 13.92 1.43
C GLY A 262 -6.33 14.71 0.16
N ALA A 263 -5.32 15.10 -0.63
CA ALA A 263 -5.50 15.82 -1.89
C ALA A 263 -6.27 15.02 -2.95
N LEU A 264 -6.22 13.68 -2.92
CA LEU A 264 -6.97 12.81 -3.85
C LEU A 264 -8.49 13.00 -3.69
N PHE A 265 -8.96 13.26 -2.46
CA PHE A 265 -10.38 13.49 -2.15
C PHE A 265 -10.87 14.91 -2.45
N VAL A 266 -10.00 15.84 -2.83
CA VAL A 266 -10.39 17.24 -3.14
C VAL A 266 -11.01 17.37 -4.54
N GLY A 267 -10.79 16.40 -5.43
CA GLY A 267 -11.50 16.30 -6.72
C GLY A 267 -11.19 17.42 -7.74
N SER A 268 -9.97 18.00 -7.73
CA SER A 268 -9.57 19.02 -8.71
C SER A 268 -8.13 18.86 -9.19
N ASP A 269 -7.86 19.21 -10.45
CA ASP A 269 -6.52 19.15 -11.09
C ASP A 269 -5.47 20.02 -10.38
N GLY A 270 -5.91 21.05 -9.66
CA GLY A 270 -5.04 21.84 -8.79
C GLY A 270 -4.57 21.03 -7.59
N ALA A 271 -5.51 20.39 -6.88
CA ALA A 271 -5.22 19.56 -5.73
C ALA A 271 -4.44 18.30 -6.11
N ALA A 272 -4.79 17.61 -7.20
CA ALA A 272 -4.08 16.41 -7.65
C ALA A 272 -2.60 16.69 -7.98
N ARG A 273 -2.30 17.78 -8.71
CA ARG A 273 -0.91 18.23 -8.94
C ARG A 273 -0.20 18.61 -7.65
N CYS A 274 -0.91 19.24 -6.71
CA CYS A 274 -0.36 19.63 -5.41
C CYS A 274 -0.03 18.40 -4.55
N GLY A 275 -0.94 17.41 -4.47
CA GLY A 275 -0.73 16.14 -3.79
C GLY A 275 0.45 15.36 -4.35
N ARG A 276 0.57 15.29 -5.70
CA ARG A 276 1.74 14.71 -6.36
C ARG A 276 3.03 15.44 -5.99
N ALA A 277 3.03 16.78 -6.04
CA ALA A 277 4.20 17.57 -5.68
C ALA A 277 4.65 17.32 -4.22
N ILE A 278 3.72 17.25 -3.27
CA ILE A 278 4.02 16.87 -1.88
C ILE A 278 4.63 15.45 -1.84
N PHE A 279 3.97 14.48 -2.45
CA PHE A 279 4.42 13.07 -2.49
C PHE A 279 5.84 12.93 -3.07
N THR A 280 6.11 13.51 -4.25
CA THR A 280 7.40 13.35 -4.94
C THR A 280 8.53 14.04 -4.18
N LYS A 281 8.30 15.23 -3.62
CA LYS A 281 9.27 15.94 -2.77
C LYS A 281 9.56 15.15 -1.49
N LEU A 282 8.52 14.70 -0.81
CA LEU A 282 8.60 14.02 0.49
C LEU A 282 9.30 12.67 0.41
N ASN A 283 9.02 11.85 -0.61
CA ASN A 283 9.71 10.57 -0.79
C ASN A 283 11.22 10.79 -1.00
N LYS A 284 11.62 11.74 -1.85
CA LYS A 284 13.03 12.13 -2.04
C LYS A 284 13.68 12.58 -0.72
N ALA A 285 13.02 13.46 0.04
CA ALA A 285 13.54 13.96 1.31
C ALA A 285 13.74 12.84 2.34
N ILE A 286 12.77 11.92 2.46
CA ILE A 286 12.86 10.73 3.32
C ILE A 286 14.05 9.85 2.89
N LEU A 287 14.21 9.58 1.59
CA LEU A 287 15.32 8.77 1.06
C LEU A 287 16.71 9.41 1.23
N ALA A 288 16.79 10.74 1.27
CA ALA A 288 18.03 11.46 1.47
C ALA A 288 18.43 11.58 2.96
N SER A 289 17.50 11.42 3.90
CA SER A 289 17.70 11.67 5.34
C SER A 289 17.33 10.53 6.29
N TRP A 290 16.92 9.36 5.77
CA TRP A 290 16.43 8.23 6.57
C TRP A 290 17.33 7.83 7.76
N GLU A 291 18.66 7.91 7.59
CA GLU A 291 19.65 7.54 8.61
C GLU A 291 19.44 8.31 9.91
N HIS A 292 19.12 9.61 9.82
CA HIS A 292 18.90 10.49 10.96
C HIS A 292 17.79 9.97 11.89
N TYR A 293 16.71 9.43 11.32
CA TYR A 293 15.54 8.97 12.06
C TYR A 293 15.65 7.49 12.46
N ILE A 294 16.18 6.64 11.56
CA ILE A 294 16.30 5.19 11.80
C ILE A 294 17.38 4.87 12.84
N HIS A 295 18.46 5.66 12.94
CA HIS A 295 19.46 5.51 14.01
C HIS A 295 18.97 6.00 15.38
N GLN A 296 18.10 7.01 15.44
CA GLN A 296 17.47 7.44 16.69
C GLN A 296 16.37 6.48 17.17
N GLY A 297 15.66 5.84 16.23
CA GLY A 297 14.70 4.78 16.54
C GLY A 297 13.39 5.31 17.14
N GLY A 298 12.77 4.49 18.00
CA GLY A 298 11.65 4.91 18.84
C GLY A 298 10.45 5.48 18.08
N ARG A 299 10.07 6.74 18.38
CA ARG A 299 8.92 7.41 17.76
C ARG A 299 9.23 7.98 16.38
N GLU A 300 10.43 8.48 16.14
CA GLU A 300 10.84 9.10 14.88
C GLU A 300 11.00 8.07 13.78
N ALA A 301 11.64 6.93 14.06
CA ALA A 301 11.71 5.82 13.10
C ALA A 301 10.32 5.25 12.77
N LEU A 302 9.41 5.20 13.74
CA LEU A 302 8.00 4.83 13.49
C LEU A 302 7.30 5.88 12.61
N ALA A 303 7.50 7.17 12.88
CA ALA A 303 6.92 8.27 12.12
C ALA A 303 7.42 8.29 10.67
N VAL A 304 8.72 8.10 10.42
CA VAL A 304 9.25 8.00 9.06
C VAL A 304 8.74 6.74 8.34
N ALA A 305 8.66 5.60 9.01
CA ALA A 305 8.09 4.39 8.42
C ALA A 305 6.59 4.54 8.12
N GLN A 306 5.82 5.22 8.97
CA GLN A 306 4.43 5.62 8.71
C GLN A 306 4.34 6.56 7.50
N ALA A 307 5.13 7.64 7.46
CA ALA A 307 5.15 8.61 6.38
C ALA A 307 5.48 7.94 5.03
N ALA A 308 6.56 7.16 4.99
CA ALA A 308 6.96 6.42 3.79
C ALA A 308 5.87 5.41 3.35
N THR A 309 5.22 4.72 4.29
CA THR A 309 4.11 3.79 3.99
C THR A 309 2.91 4.54 3.40
N LEU A 310 2.47 5.66 3.98
CA LEU A 310 1.43 6.50 3.39
C LEU A 310 1.85 7.04 2.00
N GLY A 311 3.13 7.37 1.82
CA GLY A 311 3.73 7.66 0.52
C GLY A 311 3.53 6.52 -0.49
N GLN A 312 3.77 5.26 -0.09
CA GLN A 312 3.49 4.10 -0.94
C GLN A 312 2.01 3.98 -1.30
N THR A 313 1.10 4.17 -0.34
CA THR A 313 -0.35 4.11 -0.63
C THR A 313 -0.77 5.21 -1.62
N TYR A 314 -0.19 6.40 -1.52
CA TYR A 314 -0.38 7.45 -2.53
C TYR A 314 0.12 6.98 -3.91
N GLY A 315 1.35 6.48 -4.01
CA GLY A 315 1.93 6.06 -5.30
C GLY A 315 1.12 4.95 -5.99
N ILE A 316 0.62 3.98 -5.21
CA ILE A 316 -0.29 2.93 -5.69
C ILE A 316 -1.58 3.54 -6.24
N LEU A 317 -2.22 4.45 -5.52
CA LEU A 317 -3.53 5.03 -5.89
C LEU A 317 -3.44 6.21 -6.88
N SER A 318 -2.23 6.73 -7.13
CA SER A 318 -1.91 7.94 -7.92
C SER A 318 -2.33 7.90 -9.39
N GLY A 319 -2.57 6.71 -9.95
CA GLY A 319 -2.81 6.53 -11.38
C GLY A 319 -1.66 7.00 -12.28
N GLN A 320 -0.46 7.23 -11.74
CA GLN A 320 0.74 7.60 -12.50
C GLN A 320 1.78 6.48 -12.41
N PRO A 321 2.14 5.83 -13.53
CA PRO A 321 3.09 4.73 -13.54
C PRO A 321 4.44 5.10 -12.93
N ASN A 322 4.91 6.32 -13.17
CA ASN A 322 6.17 6.81 -12.61
C ASN A 322 6.13 6.89 -11.07
N ASP A 323 4.99 7.28 -10.49
CA ASP A 323 4.81 7.37 -9.04
C ASP A 323 4.66 5.98 -8.41
N LEU A 324 3.93 5.08 -9.08
CA LEU A 324 3.79 3.68 -8.71
C LEU A 324 5.15 2.95 -8.71
N LEU A 325 5.92 3.05 -9.80
CA LEU A 325 7.26 2.48 -9.94
C LEU A 325 8.22 3.04 -8.88
N LEU A 326 8.18 4.36 -8.63
CA LEU A 326 8.96 4.98 -7.56
C LEU A 326 8.66 4.33 -6.20
N THR A 327 7.39 4.02 -5.91
CA THR A 327 7.02 3.37 -4.64
C THR A 327 7.32 1.88 -4.56
N GLU A 328 7.32 1.16 -5.68
CA GLU A 328 7.79 -0.24 -5.76
C GLU A 328 9.28 -0.30 -5.43
N SER A 329 10.09 0.47 -6.15
CA SER A 329 11.56 0.36 -6.09
C SER A 329 12.15 0.79 -4.73
N PHE A 330 11.35 1.45 -3.88
CA PHE A 330 11.70 1.77 -2.49
C PHE A 330 10.97 0.92 -1.44
N HIS A 331 10.10 -0.02 -1.82
CA HIS A 331 9.41 -0.90 -0.86
C HIS A 331 10.40 -1.76 -0.06
N GLY A 332 11.38 -2.35 -0.74
CA GLY A 332 12.47 -3.10 -0.10
C GLY A 332 13.29 -2.24 0.87
N THR A 333 13.50 -0.97 0.54
CA THR A 333 14.18 0.02 1.40
C THR A 333 13.38 0.32 2.66
N ILE A 334 12.07 0.57 2.54
CA ILE A 334 11.17 0.81 3.69
C ILE A 334 11.10 -0.43 4.60
N ILE A 335 11.05 -1.62 4.01
CA ILE A 335 11.13 -2.89 4.74
C ILE A 335 12.49 -3.04 5.45
N ALA A 336 13.60 -2.64 4.82
CA ALA A 336 14.92 -2.66 5.44
C ALA A 336 15.02 -1.69 6.63
N TRP A 337 14.51 -0.47 6.49
CA TRP A 337 14.41 0.51 7.59
C TRP A 337 13.56 -0.03 8.76
N ALA A 338 12.41 -0.63 8.48
CA ALA A 338 11.57 -1.25 9.52
C ALA A 338 12.25 -2.47 10.19
N ARG A 339 13.11 -3.20 9.48
CA ARG A 339 13.97 -4.26 10.07
C ARG A 339 15.07 -3.66 10.96
N GLN A 340 15.74 -2.59 10.53
CA GLN A 340 16.81 -1.90 11.26
C GLN A 340 16.31 -1.20 12.53
N ALA A 341 15.21 -0.44 12.43
CA ALA A 341 14.53 0.21 13.55
C ALA A 341 13.86 -0.79 14.53
N GLY A 342 13.90 -2.09 14.22
CA GLY A 342 13.37 -3.14 15.08
C GLY A 342 11.84 -3.23 15.12
N ILE A 343 11.12 -2.55 14.21
CA ILE A 343 9.64 -2.50 14.15
C ILE A 343 9.04 -3.92 14.17
N PHE A 344 9.59 -4.85 13.38
CA PHE A 344 9.17 -6.25 13.33
C PHE A 344 9.32 -7.03 14.66
N ARG A 345 9.97 -6.46 15.71
CA ARG A 345 10.05 -7.04 17.07
C ARG A 345 8.83 -6.69 17.94
N VAL A 346 7.76 -6.14 17.34
CA VAL A 346 6.53 -5.64 18.00
C VAL A 346 5.96 -6.55 19.09
N ARG A 347 6.06 -7.89 18.97
CA ARG A 347 5.58 -8.85 19.98
C ARG A 347 6.20 -8.60 21.36
N THR A 348 7.50 -8.36 21.43
CA THR A 348 8.21 -8.10 22.70
C THR A 348 7.82 -6.73 23.28
N ALA A 349 7.54 -5.74 22.41
CA ALA A 349 7.08 -4.42 22.83
C ALA A 349 5.65 -4.48 23.40
N LEU A 350 4.72 -5.16 22.72
CA LEU A 350 3.34 -5.31 23.17
C LEU A 350 3.23 -6.03 24.51
N GLN A 351 3.96 -7.14 24.68
CA GLN A 351 4.07 -7.87 25.96
C GLN A 351 4.65 -7.00 27.10
N SER A 352 5.42 -5.96 26.77
CA SER A 352 5.92 -5.00 27.76
C SER A 352 4.88 -3.92 28.10
N THR A 353 3.96 -3.59 27.18
CA THR A 353 2.90 -2.60 27.39
C THR A 353 1.66 -3.12 28.13
N ASP A 354 1.52 -4.43 28.32
CA ASP A 354 0.44 -5.04 29.14
C ASP A 354 0.43 -4.54 30.60
N THR A 355 1.55 -3.95 31.07
CA THR A 355 1.64 -3.30 32.38
C THR A 355 1.07 -1.88 32.37
N ILE A 356 -0.19 -1.75 32.79
CA ILE A 356 -0.84 -0.46 33.02
C ILE A 356 -0.27 0.18 34.31
N ASP A 357 0.36 1.34 34.20
CA ASP A 357 0.73 2.14 35.37
C ASP A 357 -0.48 2.95 35.83
N MET A 358 -1.07 2.54 36.95
CA MET A 358 -2.20 3.21 37.58
C MET A 358 -1.92 4.66 37.98
N ASN A 359 -0.65 5.04 38.14
CA ASN A 359 -0.24 6.41 38.48
C ASN A 359 -0.04 7.27 37.22
N ASN A 360 0.04 6.66 36.03
CA ASN A 360 0.35 7.32 34.76
C ASN A 360 -0.44 6.70 33.60
N ILE A 361 -1.77 6.73 33.72
CA ILE A 361 -2.70 6.16 32.73
C ILE A 361 -2.49 6.81 31.35
N GLU A 362 -2.20 8.11 31.30
CA GLU A 362 -1.85 8.86 30.07
C GLU A 362 -0.57 8.32 29.39
N GLY A 363 0.48 8.08 30.17
CA GLY A 363 1.73 7.47 29.69
C GLY A 363 1.59 5.98 29.33
N SER A 364 0.64 5.25 29.92
CA SER A 364 0.26 3.90 29.50
C SER A 364 -0.50 3.92 28.17
N TRP A 365 -1.53 4.77 28.04
CA TRP A 365 -2.32 4.92 26.80
C TRP A 365 -1.45 5.29 25.61
N ARG A 366 -0.51 6.24 25.76
CA ARG A 366 0.40 6.64 24.67
C ARG A 366 1.37 5.54 24.26
N ARG A 367 1.88 4.74 25.21
CA ARG A 367 2.72 3.56 24.91
C ARG A 367 1.94 2.46 24.19
N TRP A 368 0.73 2.16 24.66
CA TRP A 368 -0.18 1.22 24.01
C TRP A 368 -0.54 1.66 22.58
N ALA A 369 -0.90 2.93 22.39
CA ALA A 369 -1.23 3.48 21.08
C ALA A 369 -0.06 3.37 20.10
N GLN A 370 1.18 3.63 20.56
CA GLN A 370 2.39 3.41 19.75
C GLN A 370 2.61 1.93 19.40
N GLY A 371 2.29 1.00 20.31
CA GLY A 371 2.33 -0.45 20.05
C GLY A 371 1.34 -0.87 18.97
N GLU A 372 0.11 -0.37 19.03
CA GLU A 372 -0.91 -0.58 17.99
C GLU A 372 -0.52 0.07 16.66
N GLU A 373 -0.05 1.33 16.65
CA GLU A 373 0.51 1.98 15.44
C GLU A 373 1.60 1.12 14.79
N THR A 374 2.51 0.55 15.60
CA THR A 374 3.61 -0.33 15.15
C THR A 374 3.08 -1.64 14.54
N LEU A 375 2.09 -2.27 15.16
CA LEU A 375 1.47 -3.50 14.67
C LEU A 375 0.71 -3.28 13.35
N ARG A 376 -0.06 -2.19 13.29
CA ARG A 376 -0.87 -1.78 12.14
C ARG A 376 0.02 -1.40 10.95
N LEU A 377 1.17 -0.76 11.21
CA LEU A 377 2.19 -0.48 10.20
C LEU A 377 2.79 -1.76 9.60
N ILE A 378 3.08 -2.80 10.39
CA ILE A 378 3.61 -4.07 9.86
C ILE A 378 2.59 -4.73 8.92
N LEU A 379 1.31 -4.73 9.31
CA LEU A 379 0.24 -5.29 8.49
C LEU A 379 -0.01 -4.45 7.23
N ALA A 380 0.12 -3.12 7.30
CA ALA A 380 0.11 -2.23 6.15
C ALA A 380 1.22 -2.55 5.15
N LEU A 381 2.46 -2.75 5.63
CA LEU A 381 3.58 -3.18 4.78
C LEU A 381 3.33 -4.56 4.15
N GLN A 382 2.73 -5.52 4.86
CA GLN A 382 2.34 -6.81 4.27
C GLN A 382 1.28 -6.68 3.19
N ILE A 383 0.35 -5.73 3.32
CA ILE A 383 -0.68 -5.55 2.29
C ILE A 383 -0.08 -4.84 1.06
N HIS A 384 0.78 -3.82 1.25
CA HIS A 384 1.54 -3.24 0.13
C HIS A 384 2.39 -4.27 -0.61
N ASP A 385 3.12 -5.13 0.11
CA ASP A 385 3.89 -6.23 -0.49
C ASP A 385 3.01 -7.11 -1.39
N SER A 386 1.79 -7.43 -0.92
CA SER A 386 0.81 -8.15 -1.73
C SER A 386 0.16 -7.34 -2.86
N GLU A 387 0.06 -6.02 -2.77
CA GLU A 387 -0.36 -5.16 -3.88
C GLU A 387 0.75 -5.10 -4.95
N PHE A 388 2.02 -4.94 -4.57
CA PHE A 388 3.14 -4.96 -5.51
C PHE A 388 3.28 -6.31 -6.22
N THR A 389 3.22 -7.42 -5.49
CA THR A 389 3.16 -8.76 -6.10
C THR A 389 1.96 -8.95 -7.04
N LYS A 390 0.80 -8.32 -6.78
CA LYS A 390 -0.34 -8.31 -7.72
C LYS A 390 -0.05 -7.49 -8.98
N ILE A 391 0.53 -6.31 -8.81
CA ILE A 391 0.74 -5.29 -9.85
C ILE A 391 1.87 -5.66 -10.82
N PHE A 392 2.92 -6.32 -10.31
CA PHE A 392 4.17 -6.58 -11.04
C PHE A 392 4.51 -8.07 -11.22
N HIS A 393 3.69 -8.99 -10.71
CA HIS A 393 3.79 -10.45 -10.87
C HIS A 393 5.13 -11.07 -10.44
N HIS A 394 5.77 -10.49 -9.42
CA HIS A 394 6.99 -11.02 -8.78
C HIS A 394 6.74 -11.51 -7.35
N GLU A 395 7.71 -12.25 -6.80
CA GLU A 395 7.70 -12.71 -5.40
C GLU A 395 7.65 -11.54 -4.39
N GLY A 396 7.07 -11.79 -3.21
CA GLY A 396 6.95 -10.80 -2.14
C GLY A 396 8.21 -10.68 -1.29
N LEU A 397 8.51 -9.47 -0.81
CA LEU A 397 9.66 -9.14 0.04
C LEU A 397 9.42 -9.48 1.53
N LEU A 398 8.18 -9.82 1.89
CA LEU A 398 7.77 -10.25 3.23
C LEU A 398 7.24 -11.70 3.24
N ARG A 399 7.67 -12.50 4.23
CA ARG A 399 7.17 -13.87 4.41
C ARG A 399 5.81 -13.89 5.10
N HIS A 400 4.74 -13.80 4.30
CA HIS A 400 3.35 -13.80 4.75
C HIS A 400 2.97 -15.01 5.62
N VAL A 401 3.60 -16.16 5.40
CA VAL A 401 3.27 -17.44 6.06
C VAL A 401 3.93 -17.60 7.44
N GLN A 402 5.08 -16.96 7.69
CA GLN A 402 5.96 -17.31 8.83
C GLN A 402 5.85 -16.34 10.01
N ASN A 403 5.58 -15.06 9.77
CA ASN A 403 5.43 -14.07 10.84
C ASN A 403 4.02 -14.11 11.44
N ARG A 404 3.82 -14.99 12.43
CA ARG A 404 2.65 -14.89 13.32
C ARG A 404 2.69 -13.52 14.00
N LEU A 405 1.67 -12.69 13.80
CA LEU A 405 1.50 -11.42 14.53
C LEU A 405 0.46 -11.60 15.64
N PRO A 406 0.34 -10.67 16.61
CA PRO A 406 -0.87 -10.52 17.41
C PRO A 406 -2.01 -9.97 16.53
N ALA A 407 -3.26 -10.22 16.91
CA ALA A 407 -4.38 -9.46 16.38
C ALA A 407 -4.30 -8.00 16.90
N CYS A 408 -4.74 -7.03 16.09
CA CYS A 408 -4.90 -5.65 16.55
C CYS A 408 -6.07 -5.52 17.55
N CYS A 409 -6.16 -4.40 18.25
CA CYS A 409 -7.39 -4.02 18.95
C CYS A 409 -8.56 -3.71 17.98
N SER A 410 -9.78 -3.65 18.53
CA SER A 410 -10.98 -3.23 17.78
C SER A 410 -10.88 -1.76 17.33
N ALA A 411 -11.67 -1.36 16.33
CA ALA A 411 -11.66 0.03 15.87
C ALA A 411 -12.19 1.01 16.93
N GLU A 412 -13.11 0.58 17.80
CA GLU A 412 -13.63 1.36 18.91
C GLU A 412 -12.55 1.65 19.96
N LEU A 413 -11.70 0.67 20.27
CA LEU A 413 -10.59 0.87 21.22
C LEU A 413 -9.49 1.74 20.59
N PHE A 414 -9.16 1.54 19.31
CA PHE A 414 -8.25 2.40 18.55
C PHE A 414 -8.82 3.82 18.29
N ALA A 415 -10.11 4.04 18.51
CA ALA A 415 -10.78 5.34 18.49
C ALA A 415 -11.06 5.89 19.91
N ALA A 416 -10.41 5.36 20.96
CA ALA A 416 -10.51 5.90 22.30
C ALA A 416 -9.89 7.30 22.37
N THR A 417 -10.71 8.34 22.51
CA THR A 417 -10.30 9.75 22.43
C THR A 417 -9.49 10.26 23.63
N THR A 418 -9.45 9.52 24.73
CA THR A 418 -8.72 9.86 25.96
C THR A 418 -8.20 8.61 26.66
N ALA A 419 -7.12 8.75 27.44
CA ALA A 419 -6.59 7.69 28.28
C ALA A 419 -7.63 7.13 29.27
N SER A 420 -8.52 7.98 29.82
CA SER A 420 -9.60 7.55 30.71
C SER A 420 -10.63 6.66 30.01
N LYS A 421 -11.03 6.99 28.77
CA LYS A 421 -11.93 6.16 27.96
C LYS A 421 -11.27 4.83 27.60
N TRP A 422 -10.02 4.86 27.16
CA TRP A 422 -9.22 3.67 26.86
C TRP A 422 -9.12 2.74 28.07
N TYR A 423 -8.74 3.27 29.24
CA TYR A 423 -8.60 2.50 30.47
C TYR A 423 -9.91 1.84 30.91
N ALA A 424 -11.04 2.56 30.81
CA ALA A 424 -12.36 2.01 31.11
C ALA A 424 -12.70 0.84 30.17
N MET A 425 -12.42 0.95 28.87
CA MET A 425 -12.66 -0.13 27.90
C MET A 425 -11.77 -1.35 28.15
N VAL A 426 -10.47 -1.15 28.38
CA VAL A 426 -9.52 -2.25 28.66
C VAL A 426 -9.86 -2.98 29.96
N THR A 427 -10.34 -2.27 30.99
CA THR A 427 -10.73 -2.89 32.27
C THR A 427 -12.13 -3.49 32.28
N SER A 428 -13.05 -3.02 31.43
CA SER A 428 -14.38 -3.62 31.27
C SER A 428 -14.38 -4.87 30.38
N THR A 429 -13.40 -4.99 29.48
CA THR A 429 -13.26 -6.14 28.58
C THR A 429 -12.65 -7.31 29.36
N PRO A 430 -13.31 -8.48 29.46
CA PRO A 430 -12.69 -9.65 30.07
C PRO A 430 -11.43 -10.02 29.30
N GLN A 431 -10.33 -10.30 30.01
CA GLN A 431 -9.18 -10.99 29.42
C GLN A 431 -9.53 -12.46 29.17
N THR A 432 -10.45 -12.72 28.23
CA THR A 432 -10.37 -13.94 27.42
C THR A 432 -9.01 -13.89 26.74
N ALA A 433 -8.07 -14.71 27.22
CA ALA A 433 -6.75 -14.79 26.63
C ALA A 433 -6.92 -15.06 25.12
N SER A 434 -6.54 -14.08 24.30
CA SER A 434 -6.58 -14.20 22.85
C SER A 434 -5.44 -15.15 22.44
N ASP A 435 -5.68 -16.45 22.60
CA ASP A 435 -4.76 -17.49 22.17
C ASP A 435 -4.41 -17.23 20.71
N GLY A 436 -3.10 -17.18 20.43
CA GLY A 436 -2.55 -16.34 19.38
C GLY A 436 -2.96 -16.81 17.98
N GLY A 437 -4.11 -16.31 17.51
CA GLY A 437 -4.80 -16.72 16.29
C GLY A 437 -3.84 -16.92 15.13
N ARG A 438 -3.86 -18.12 14.53
CA ARG A 438 -2.85 -18.57 13.56
C ARG A 438 -3.11 -18.04 12.15
N SER A 439 -3.61 -16.82 12.02
CA SER A 439 -3.99 -16.25 10.73
C SER A 439 -2.81 -15.70 9.95
N VAL A 440 -2.83 -15.96 8.65
CA VAL A 440 -2.10 -15.19 7.64
C VAL A 440 -3.06 -14.10 7.16
N PRO A 441 -2.64 -12.82 7.00
CA PRO A 441 -3.46 -11.78 6.39
C PRO A 441 -4.16 -12.25 5.11
N LEU A 442 -5.44 -11.91 4.92
CA LEU A 442 -6.18 -12.33 3.73
C LEU A 442 -5.48 -11.87 2.43
N ALA A 443 -4.93 -10.65 2.43
CA ALA A 443 -4.07 -10.16 1.34
C ALA A 443 -2.86 -11.07 1.07
N GLY A 444 -2.12 -11.45 2.12
CA GLY A 444 -0.92 -12.29 2.05
C GLY A 444 -1.14 -13.70 1.46
N HIS A 445 -2.39 -14.13 1.27
CA HIS A 445 -2.71 -15.34 0.50
C HIS A 445 -2.41 -15.18 -1.00
N TYR A 446 -2.56 -13.99 -1.59
CA TYR A 446 -2.18 -13.74 -2.98
C TYR A 446 -0.65 -13.76 -3.12
N ALA A 447 0.07 -13.09 -2.22
CA ALA A 447 1.54 -13.05 -2.26
C ALA A 447 2.17 -14.46 -2.15
N HIS A 448 1.70 -15.28 -1.21
CA HIS A 448 2.08 -16.70 -1.09
C HIS A 448 1.73 -17.52 -2.34
N LEU A 449 0.62 -17.21 -3.01
CA LEU A 449 0.26 -17.89 -4.26
C LEU A 449 1.16 -17.48 -5.43
N SER A 450 1.63 -16.24 -5.49
CA SER A 450 2.63 -15.80 -6.46
C SER A 450 3.99 -16.46 -6.17
N GLU A 451 4.44 -16.52 -4.91
CA GLU A 451 5.62 -17.29 -4.48
C GLU A 451 5.53 -18.77 -4.93
N ALA A 452 4.35 -19.40 -4.79
CA ALA A 452 4.09 -20.74 -5.30
C ALA A 452 4.08 -20.83 -6.84
N ARG A 453 3.68 -19.78 -7.57
CA ARG A 453 3.76 -19.69 -9.05
C ARG A 453 5.22 -19.55 -9.52
N CYS A 454 5.97 -18.60 -8.97
CA CYS A 454 7.38 -18.38 -9.30
C CYS A 454 8.26 -19.61 -9.01
N SER A 455 7.95 -20.37 -7.96
CA SER A 455 8.64 -21.62 -7.60
C SER A 455 8.13 -22.88 -8.33
N GLY A 456 7.07 -22.78 -9.14
CA GLY A 456 6.46 -23.92 -9.82
C GLY A 456 5.73 -24.91 -8.91
N SER A 457 5.47 -24.55 -7.65
CA SER A 457 4.87 -25.40 -6.61
C SER A 457 3.39 -25.13 -6.34
N VAL A 458 2.68 -24.57 -7.33
CA VAL A 458 1.27 -24.12 -7.21
C VAL A 458 0.35 -25.24 -6.76
N GLU A 459 0.47 -26.44 -7.33
CA GLU A 459 -0.46 -27.54 -7.08
C GLU A 459 -0.38 -28.05 -5.63
N ASP A 460 0.82 -28.10 -5.06
CA ASP A 460 1.08 -28.45 -3.65
C ASP A 460 0.41 -27.43 -2.71
N HIS A 461 0.57 -26.14 -3.00
CA HIS A 461 0.10 -25.06 -2.13
C HIS A 461 -1.38 -24.73 -2.32
N ALA A 462 -1.95 -24.91 -3.52
CA ALA A 462 -3.31 -24.51 -3.87
C ALA A 462 -4.38 -25.18 -2.98
N THR A 463 -4.18 -26.44 -2.61
CA THR A 463 -5.10 -27.14 -1.69
C THR A 463 -5.07 -26.52 -0.29
N ALA A 464 -3.89 -26.22 0.25
CA ALA A 464 -3.74 -25.59 1.56
C ALA A 464 -4.22 -24.12 1.57
N ILE A 465 -4.00 -23.37 0.48
CA ILE A 465 -4.54 -22.02 0.29
C ILE A 465 -6.06 -22.06 0.25
N ARG A 466 -6.66 -22.92 -0.57
CA ARG A 466 -8.13 -23.09 -0.67
C ARG A 466 -8.75 -23.45 0.69
N GLN A 467 -8.12 -24.35 1.45
CA GLN A 467 -8.58 -24.71 2.80
C GLN A 467 -8.57 -23.52 3.76
N ARG A 468 -7.48 -22.73 3.80
CA ARG A 468 -7.42 -21.52 4.66
C ARG A 468 -8.43 -20.45 4.25
N LEU A 469 -8.59 -20.20 2.95
CA LEU A 469 -9.60 -19.24 2.46
C LEU A 469 -11.03 -19.71 2.79
N THR A 470 -11.33 -21.00 2.64
CA THR A 470 -12.65 -21.56 3.00
C THR A 470 -12.91 -21.43 4.50
N PHE A 471 -11.93 -21.79 5.34
CA PHE A 471 -12.04 -21.67 6.78
C PHE A 471 -12.21 -20.20 7.25
N TRP A 472 -11.46 -19.25 6.66
CA TRP A 472 -11.63 -17.82 6.94
C TRP A 472 -13.04 -17.34 6.62
N HIS A 473 -13.64 -17.82 5.52
CA HIS A 473 -15.01 -17.47 5.14
C HIS A 473 -16.04 -18.05 6.13
N GLU A 474 -15.86 -19.30 6.58
CA GLU A 474 -16.73 -19.91 7.60
C GLU A 474 -16.66 -19.18 8.95
N ASP A 475 -15.45 -18.80 9.40
CA ASP A 475 -15.20 -18.05 10.64
C ASP A 475 -15.80 -16.62 10.58
N ILE A 476 -15.61 -15.93 9.45
CA ILE A 476 -16.10 -14.55 9.25
C ILE A 476 -17.62 -14.51 9.04
N VAL A 477 -18.19 -15.30 8.13
CA VAL A 477 -19.65 -15.33 7.87
C VAL A 477 -20.42 -15.96 9.04
N GLY A 478 -19.78 -16.80 9.87
CA GLY A 478 -20.31 -17.23 11.16
C GLY A 478 -20.36 -16.13 12.22
N SER A 479 -19.59 -15.05 12.06
CA SER A 479 -19.36 -14.02 13.08
C SER A 479 -19.86 -12.61 12.73
N ILE A 480 -20.39 -12.38 11.53
CA ILE A 480 -20.90 -11.07 11.12
C ILE A 480 -22.36 -10.89 11.57
N ILE A 481 -22.64 -9.78 12.27
CA ILE A 481 -23.98 -9.43 12.76
C ILE A 481 -24.84 -8.74 11.69
N ASP A 482 -24.22 -7.91 10.83
CA ASP A 482 -24.86 -7.34 9.63
C ASP A 482 -24.06 -7.74 8.36
N PRO A 483 -24.55 -8.69 7.55
CA PRO A 483 -23.85 -9.17 6.35
C PRO A 483 -23.70 -8.12 5.23
N ASN A 484 -24.30 -6.93 5.38
CA ASN A 484 -24.23 -5.85 4.40
C ASN A 484 -23.11 -4.83 4.72
N PHE A 485 -22.55 -4.84 5.93
CA PHE A 485 -21.56 -3.85 6.37
C PHE A 485 -20.12 -4.37 6.26
N ASP A 486 -19.60 -4.41 5.03
CA ASP A 486 -18.18 -4.65 4.72
C ASP A 486 -17.52 -3.37 4.15
N PRO A 487 -17.19 -2.37 4.98
CA PRO A 487 -16.56 -1.11 4.54
C PRO A 487 -15.14 -1.30 4.00
N LEU A 488 -14.63 -2.54 3.97
CA LEU A 488 -13.26 -2.89 3.68
C LEU A 488 -13.15 -3.91 2.54
N SER A 489 -14.27 -4.30 1.93
CA SER A 489 -14.35 -5.27 0.83
C SER A 489 -13.47 -6.51 1.07
N LEU A 490 -13.61 -7.08 2.28
CA LEU A 490 -12.98 -8.31 2.71
C LEU A 490 -13.50 -9.49 1.88
N MET A 491 -14.80 -9.51 1.58
CA MET A 491 -15.38 -10.48 0.65
C MET A 491 -14.89 -10.28 -0.79
N GLY A 492 -14.64 -9.04 -1.21
CA GLY A 492 -14.01 -8.74 -2.50
C GLY A 492 -12.57 -9.26 -2.58
N LEU A 493 -11.79 -9.08 -1.51
CA LEU A 493 -10.42 -9.62 -1.40
C LEU A 493 -10.39 -11.15 -1.35
N TRP A 494 -11.38 -11.77 -0.70
CA TRP A 494 -11.56 -13.22 -0.66
C TRP A 494 -11.85 -13.81 -2.05
N HIS A 495 -12.80 -13.21 -2.78
CA HIS A 495 -13.04 -13.56 -4.18
C HIS A 495 -11.79 -13.32 -5.06
N GLN A 496 -11.05 -12.23 -4.85
CA GLN A 496 -9.80 -11.95 -5.60
C GLN A 496 -8.74 -13.04 -5.36
N ALA A 497 -8.58 -13.51 -4.12
CA ALA A 497 -7.68 -14.62 -3.79
C ALA A 497 -8.12 -15.95 -4.41
N PHE A 498 -9.43 -16.21 -4.50
CA PHE A 498 -9.96 -17.37 -5.22
C PHE A 498 -9.79 -17.26 -6.74
N MET A 499 -9.99 -16.09 -7.35
CA MET A 499 -9.70 -15.89 -8.78
C MET A 499 -8.22 -16.18 -9.09
N ALA A 500 -7.30 -15.75 -8.22
CA ALA A 500 -5.87 -16.01 -8.35
C ALA A 500 -5.50 -17.49 -8.25
N LEU A 501 -6.27 -18.31 -7.52
CA LEU A 501 -6.13 -19.78 -7.54
C LEU A 501 -6.55 -20.38 -8.90
N TYR A 502 -7.49 -19.75 -9.59
CA TYR A 502 -8.12 -20.28 -10.79
C TYR A 502 -7.60 -19.71 -12.12
N VAL A 503 -6.75 -18.68 -12.08
CA VAL A 503 -6.04 -18.16 -13.25
C VAL A 503 -4.71 -17.51 -12.87
N ASP A 504 -3.76 -17.52 -13.80
CA ASP A 504 -2.60 -16.64 -13.75
C ASP A 504 -2.97 -15.28 -14.36
N PHE A 505 -2.82 -14.20 -13.60
CA PHE A 505 -3.15 -12.86 -14.08
C PHE A 505 -2.10 -12.29 -15.03
N ASP A 506 -0.82 -12.68 -14.90
CA ASP A 506 0.20 -12.27 -15.87
C ASP A 506 -0.15 -12.75 -17.29
N PHE A 507 -0.62 -14.00 -17.39
CA PHE A 507 -1.14 -14.56 -18.65
C PHE A 507 -2.33 -13.75 -19.19
N LEU A 508 -3.34 -13.43 -18.37
CA LEU A 508 -4.49 -12.66 -18.84
C LEU A 508 -4.11 -11.23 -19.25
N GLU A 509 -3.23 -10.54 -18.51
CA GLU A 509 -2.74 -9.21 -18.86
C GLU A 509 -2.00 -9.20 -20.22
N ARG A 510 -1.19 -10.22 -20.48
CA ARG A 510 -0.52 -10.40 -21.79
C ARG A 510 -1.52 -10.67 -22.90
N ILE A 511 -2.50 -11.56 -22.67
CA ILE A 511 -3.59 -11.87 -23.63
C ILE A 511 -4.37 -10.61 -24.04
N ILE A 512 -4.67 -9.71 -23.10
CA ILE A 512 -5.40 -8.47 -23.43
C ILE A 512 -4.51 -7.38 -24.04
N GLY A 513 -3.18 -7.51 -23.96
CA GLY A 513 -2.25 -6.62 -24.65
C GLY A 513 -1.45 -5.64 -23.79
N ARG A 514 -1.18 -5.97 -22.52
CA ARG A 514 -0.24 -5.21 -21.67
C ARG A 514 1.05 -4.87 -22.40
N ASP A 515 1.66 -5.87 -23.03
CA ASP A 515 3.00 -5.78 -23.64
C ASP A 515 2.96 -5.12 -25.04
N GLY A 516 1.78 -4.78 -25.56
CA GLY A 516 1.58 -4.10 -26.84
C GLY A 516 1.73 -4.98 -28.09
N THR A 517 2.16 -6.23 -27.91
CA THR A 517 2.09 -7.30 -28.92
C THR A 517 0.72 -7.98 -28.88
N PRO A 518 0.15 -8.37 -30.04
CA PRO A 518 -1.01 -9.26 -30.06
C PRO A 518 -0.61 -10.69 -29.64
N PRO A 519 -1.52 -11.48 -29.04
CA PRO A 519 -1.26 -12.86 -28.65
C PRO A 519 -0.93 -13.74 -29.87
N THR A 520 -0.16 -14.80 -29.66
CA THR A 520 0.01 -15.85 -30.66
C THR A 520 -1.22 -16.75 -30.72
N SER A 521 -1.35 -17.56 -31.77
CA SER A 521 -2.40 -18.58 -31.85
C SER A 521 -2.33 -19.59 -30.69
N SER A 522 -1.14 -19.85 -30.14
CA SER A 522 -0.98 -20.73 -28.96
C SER A 522 -1.57 -20.10 -27.71
N ASP A 523 -1.37 -18.79 -27.52
CA ASP A 523 -1.90 -18.05 -26.37
C ASP A 523 -3.43 -17.93 -26.45
N GLU A 524 -3.97 -17.65 -27.65
CA GLU A 524 -5.42 -17.67 -27.86
C GLU A 524 -6.03 -19.06 -27.61
N ASP A 525 -5.37 -20.14 -28.05
CA ASP A 525 -5.85 -21.51 -27.84
C ASP A 525 -5.65 -21.98 -26.38
N GLU A 526 -4.77 -21.34 -25.61
CA GLU A 526 -4.71 -21.46 -24.15
C GLU A 526 -5.88 -20.73 -23.48
N ALA A 527 -6.17 -19.48 -23.88
CA ALA A 527 -7.31 -18.73 -23.36
C ALA A 527 -8.65 -19.43 -23.64
N LYS A 528 -8.83 -19.97 -24.85
CA LYS A 528 -9.99 -20.81 -25.24
C LYS A 528 -10.09 -22.08 -24.40
N ARG A 529 -8.98 -22.76 -24.08
CA ARG A 529 -8.96 -23.92 -23.16
C ARG A 529 -9.36 -23.51 -21.74
N TRP A 530 -8.85 -22.40 -21.23
CA TRP A 530 -9.11 -21.93 -19.88
C TRP A 530 -10.58 -21.54 -19.66
N VAL A 531 -11.22 -20.79 -20.56
CA VAL A 531 -12.66 -20.41 -20.43
C VAL A 531 -13.63 -21.58 -20.59
N HIS A 532 -13.18 -22.75 -21.06
CA HIS A 532 -13.97 -23.98 -21.08
C HIS A 532 -13.63 -24.94 -19.92
N SER A 533 -12.69 -24.57 -19.04
CA SER A 533 -12.27 -25.35 -17.87
C SER A 533 -13.18 -25.09 -16.65
N ASN A 534 -13.20 -26.04 -15.70
CA ASN A 534 -13.94 -25.84 -14.44
C ASN A 534 -13.41 -24.63 -13.65
N ASP A 535 -12.10 -24.37 -13.70
CA ASP A 535 -11.44 -23.33 -12.93
C ASP A 535 -11.65 -21.94 -13.55
N GLY A 536 -11.61 -21.83 -14.89
CA GLY A 536 -12.09 -20.64 -15.57
C GLY A 536 -13.52 -20.28 -15.17
N ILE A 537 -14.43 -21.26 -15.10
CA ILE A 537 -15.85 -21.02 -14.74
C ILE A 537 -15.97 -20.53 -13.28
N ARG A 538 -15.20 -21.12 -12.36
CA ARG A 538 -15.11 -20.64 -10.95
C ARG A 538 -14.56 -19.21 -10.87
N CYS A 539 -13.50 -18.92 -11.62
CA CYS A 539 -12.89 -17.60 -11.68
C CYS A 539 -13.90 -16.54 -12.15
N ALA A 540 -14.69 -16.84 -13.18
CA ALA A 540 -15.72 -15.94 -13.68
C ALA A 540 -16.91 -15.77 -12.72
N VAL A 541 -17.33 -16.82 -12.00
CA VAL A 541 -18.30 -16.67 -10.90
C VAL A 541 -17.79 -15.70 -9.83
N HIS A 542 -16.54 -15.85 -9.37
CA HIS A 542 -15.94 -14.93 -8.41
C HIS A 542 -15.80 -13.50 -8.96
N ALA A 543 -15.42 -13.34 -10.23
CA ALA A 543 -15.41 -12.04 -10.91
C ALA A 543 -16.79 -11.37 -10.86
N THR A 544 -17.85 -12.09 -11.24
CA THR A 544 -19.22 -11.58 -11.21
C THR A 544 -19.69 -11.23 -9.79
N LEU A 545 -19.27 -12.00 -8.77
CA LEU A 545 -19.57 -11.68 -7.37
C LEU A 545 -18.86 -10.42 -6.88
N ILE A 546 -17.58 -10.18 -7.23
CA ILE A 546 -16.90 -8.90 -6.97
C ILE A 546 -17.66 -7.74 -7.61
N ILE A 547 -18.06 -7.88 -8.87
CA ILE A 547 -18.78 -6.83 -9.61
C ILE A 547 -20.14 -6.55 -8.97
N LYS A 548 -20.87 -7.60 -8.56
CA LYS A 548 -22.15 -7.50 -7.87
C LYS A 548 -22.02 -6.81 -6.51
N LEU A 549 -21.02 -7.18 -5.70
CA LEU A 549 -20.75 -6.59 -4.38
C LEU A 549 -20.59 -5.06 -4.47
N HIS A 550 -19.71 -4.59 -5.35
CA HIS A 550 -19.44 -3.15 -5.52
C HIS A 550 -20.52 -2.43 -6.36
N SER A 551 -21.40 -3.15 -7.06
CA SER A 551 -22.60 -2.56 -7.68
C SER A 551 -23.65 -2.13 -6.66
N GLN A 552 -23.59 -2.67 -5.42
CA GLN A 552 -24.60 -2.49 -4.37
C GLN A 552 -24.19 -1.48 -3.28
N GLN A 553 -22.94 -1.03 -3.27
CA GLN A 553 -22.44 -0.02 -2.32
C GLN A 553 -23.00 1.38 -2.61
N ALA A 554 -23.07 2.24 -1.60
CA ALA A 554 -23.55 3.59 -1.76
C ALA A 554 -22.47 4.51 -2.36
N ILE A 555 -22.90 5.57 -3.04
CA ILE A 555 -22.01 6.55 -3.71
C ILE A 555 -21.14 7.32 -2.68
N SER A 556 -21.52 7.28 -1.39
CA SER A 556 -20.79 7.85 -0.25
C SER A 556 -19.60 7.02 0.23
N ASP A 557 -19.54 5.75 -0.16
CA ASP A 557 -18.71 4.74 0.51
C ASP A 557 -17.31 4.73 -0.11
N GLU A 558 -16.30 4.93 0.73
CA GLU A 558 -14.91 4.98 0.27
C GLU A 558 -14.36 3.56 0.10
N PRO A 559 -13.88 3.15 -1.09
CA PRO A 559 -13.44 1.78 -1.32
C PRO A 559 -12.01 1.56 -0.84
N ALA A 560 -11.77 0.43 -0.16
CA ALA A 560 -10.45 0.00 0.29
C ALA A 560 -9.44 -0.18 -0.87
N ILE A 561 -8.15 -0.06 -0.57
CA ILE A 561 -7.11 0.22 -1.58
C ILE A 561 -6.93 -0.88 -2.65
N HIS A 562 -7.31 -2.13 -2.36
CA HIS A 562 -7.25 -3.26 -3.29
C HIS A 562 -8.44 -3.30 -4.26
N VAL A 563 -9.54 -2.59 -3.98
CA VAL A 563 -10.79 -2.64 -4.75
C VAL A 563 -10.62 -2.24 -6.22
N PRO A 564 -9.85 -1.20 -6.60
CA PRO A 564 -9.65 -0.85 -8.02
C PRO A 564 -9.03 -2.00 -8.83
N LEU A 565 -8.04 -2.70 -8.27
CA LEU A 565 -7.41 -3.86 -8.92
C LEU A 565 -8.31 -5.10 -8.91
N ALA A 566 -9.06 -5.33 -7.82
CA ALA A 566 -10.03 -6.42 -7.75
C ALA A 566 -11.14 -6.28 -8.82
N LEU A 567 -11.66 -5.06 -9.01
CA LEU A 567 -12.62 -4.74 -10.07
C LEU A 567 -12.00 -4.86 -11.47
N PHE A 568 -10.79 -4.34 -11.67
CA PHE A 568 -10.10 -4.45 -12.97
C PHE A 568 -9.85 -5.90 -13.37
N TYR A 569 -9.35 -6.74 -12.45
CA TYR A 569 -9.16 -8.18 -12.68
C TYR A 569 -10.48 -8.93 -12.90
N ALA A 570 -11.57 -8.53 -12.23
CA ALA A 570 -12.90 -9.06 -12.54
C ALA A 570 -13.36 -8.65 -13.96
N GLY A 571 -13.09 -7.41 -14.37
CA GLY A 571 -13.33 -6.92 -15.74
C GLY A 571 -12.53 -7.70 -16.79
N ILE A 572 -11.25 -7.96 -16.57
CA ILE A 572 -10.41 -8.78 -17.48
C ILE A 572 -10.95 -10.19 -17.61
N VAL A 573 -11.31 -10.85 -16.50
CA VAL A 573 -11.88 -12.21 -16.51
C VAL A 573 -13.19 -12.25 -17.31
N VAL A 574 -14.10 -11.29 -17.10
CA VAL A 574 -15.34 -11.15 -17.86
C VAL A 574 -15.08 -10.91 -19.35
N TYR A 575 -14.14 -10.03 -19.70
CA TYR A 575 -13.77 -9.75 -21.09
C TYR A 575 -13.21 -11.00 -21.80
N CYS A 576 -12.29 -11.72 -21.16
CA CYS A 576 -11.72 -12.95 -21.71
C CYS A 576 -12.81 -14.01 -21.90
N TYR A 577 -13.80 -14.08 -21.01
CA TYR A 577 -14.97 -14.93 -21.21
C TYR A 577 -15.76 -14.58 -22.46
N ILE A 578 -16.13 -13.31 -22.63
CA ILE A 578 -16.90 -12.83 -23.79
C ILE A 578 -16.10 -13.06 -25.09
N LYS A 579 -14.78 -12.81 -25.07
CA LYS A 579 -13.90 -12.93 -26.25
C LYS A 579 -13.61 -14.38 -26.68
N PHE A 580 -13.50 -15.32 -25.74
CA PHE A 580 -12.97 -16.67 -26.02
C PHE A 580 -13.94 -17.83 -25.79
N ALA A 581 -15.07 -17.66 -25.09
CA ALA A 581 -16.00 -18.78 -24.80
C ALA A 581 -16.95 -19.09 -25.98
N GLY A 582 -17.28 -18.10 -26.81
CA GLY A 582 -18.20 -18.26 -27.93
C GLY A 582 -19.64 -18.60 -27.52
N LEU A 583 -20.37 -19.30 -28.38
CA LEU A 583 -21.79 -19.67 -28.20
C LEU A 583 -22.01 -20.95 -27.37
N THR A 584 -20.99 -21.43 -26.65
CA THR A 584 -21.03 -22.73 -25.98
C THR A 584 -21.87 -22.68 -24.70
N ILE A 585 -22.88 -23.55 -24.57
CA ILE A 585 -23.74 -23.61 -23.37
C ILE A 585 -22.88 -23.91 -22.13
N GLN A 586 -22.99 -23.02 -21.14
CA GLN A 586 -22.22 -23.08 -19.91
C GLN A 586 -22.55 -24.36 -19.10
N LYS A 587 -21.50 -25.11 -18.77
CA LYS A 587 -21.60 -26.33 -17.95
C LYS A 587 -21.87 -25.95 -16.49
N LYS A 588 -22.79 -26.65 -15.81
CA LYS A 588 -22.94 -26.53 -14.35
C LYS A 588 -21.63 -26.97 -13.66
N VAL A 589 -21.02 -26.07 -12.90
CA VAL A 589 -19.80 -26.35 -12.13
C VAL A 589 -20.11 -26.14 -10.65
N GLU A 590 -19.72 -27.10 -9.81
CA GLU A 590 -19.80 -26.91 -8.36
C GLU A 590 -18.66 -26.00 -7.91
N VAL A 591 -19.04 -24.81 -7.44
CA VAL A 591 -18.20 -23.89 -6.67
C VAL A 591 -18.43 -24.28 -5.21
N MET A 592 -17.48 -25.01 -4.64
CA MET A 592 -17.66 -25.72 -3.36
C MET A 592 -17.58 -24.78 -2.14
N GLU A 593 -17.00 -23.61 -2.34
CA GLU A 593 -16.76 -22.54 -1.39
C GLU A 593 -17.99 -21.62 -1.18
N LEU A 594 -19.00 -21.67 -2.08
CA LEU A 594 -20.21 -20.82 -2.06
C LEU A 594 -21.47 -21.56 -1.56
N LYS A 595 -21.32 -22.61 -0.75
CA LYS A 595 -22.38 -23.62 -0.47
C LYS A 595 -23.61 -23.15 0.34
N ARG A 596 -23.82 -21.85 0.57
CA ARG A 596 -24.85 -21.34 1.50
C ARG A 596 -25.88 -20.39 0.85
N GLY A 597 -26.71 -20.95 -0.02
CA GLY A 597 -27.94 -20.27 -0.50
C GLY A 597 -27.72 -19.23 -1.61
N GLU A 598 -26.53 -19.15 -2.18
CA GLU A 598 -26.25 -18.32 -3.35
C GLU A 598 -26.87 -18.89 -4.64
N ALA A 599 -27.01 -18.02 -5.64
CA ALA A 599 -27.48 -18.39 -6.98
C ALA A 599 -26.57 -19.44 -7.63
N SER A 600 -27.12 -20.28 -8.50
CA SER A 600 -26.31 -21.34 -9.12
C SER A 600 -25.25 -20.77 -10.07
N SER A 601 -24.19 -21.55 -10.33
CA SER A 601 -23.11 -21.12 -11.25
C SER A 601 -23.63 -20.72 -12.63
N ILE A 602 -24.77 -21.29 -13.06
CA ILE A 602 -25.43 -20.95 -14.33
C ILE A 602 -26.14 -19.59 -14.19
N GLU A 603 -26.99 -19.41 -13.18
CA GLU A 603 -27.71 -18.13 -12.95
C GLU A 603 -26.77 -16.93 -12.83
N ILE A 604 -25.57 -17.12 -12.27
CA ILE A 604 -24.53 -16.08 -12.19
C ILE A 604 -23.88 -15.86 -13.57
N MET A 605 -23.50 -16.93 -14.27
CA MET A 605 -22.80 -16.85 -15.55
C MET A 605 -23.69 -16.48 -16.74
N GLU A 606 -25.01 -16.64 -16.65
CA GLU A 606 -26.01 -16.10 -17.59
C GLU A 606 -26.09 -14.56 -17.54
N GLN A 607 -25.62 -13.92 -16.46
CA GLN A 607 -25.56 -12.46 -16.32
C GLN A 607 -24.26 -11.86 -16.88
N VAL A 608 -23.32 -12.68 -17.35
CA VAL A 608 -22.02 -12.26 -17.89
C VAL A 608 -22.16 -11.86 -19.36
N GLY A 609 -21.90 -10.60 -19.67
CA GLY A 609 -21.90 -10.07 -21.04
C GLY A 609 -21.36 -8.64 -21.14
N PRO A 610 -21.44 -7.98 -22.30
CA PRO A 610 -20.87 -6.64 -22.49
C PRO A 610 -21.37 -5.58 -21.49
N ARG A 611 -22.63 -5.69 -21.02
CA ARG A 611 -23.17 -4.82 -19.97
C ARG A 611 -22.43 -4.95 -18.63
N THR A 612 -21.94 -6.13 -18.31
CA THR A 612 -21.15 -6.41 -17.10
C THR A 612 -19.85 -5.62 -17.13
N LEU A 613 -19.16 -5.56 -18.28
CA LEU A 613 -17.96 -4.74 -18.45
C LEU A 613 -18.24 -3.25 -18.26
N CYS A 614 -19.28 -2.71 -18.90
CA CYS A 614 -19.69 -1.32 -18.68
C CYS A 614 -19.94 -1.03 -17.20
N SER A 615 -20.57 -1.96 -16.48
CA SER A 615 -20.80 -1.84 -15.03
C SER A 615 -19.49 -1.78 -14.24
N VAL A 616 -18.47 -2.58 -14.59
CA VAL A 616 -17.13 -2.49 -13.95
C VAL A 616 -16.51 -1.11 -14.17
N THR A 617 -16.50 -0.65 -15.43
CA THR A 617 -15.91 0.63 -15.80
C THR A 617 -16.63 1.79 -15.10
N ASP A 618 -17.95 1.74 -14.96
CA ASP A 618 -18.72 2.76 -14.25
C ASP A 618 -18.54 2.73 -12.73
N ILE A 619 -18.33 1.56 -12.11
CA ILE A 619 -17.94 1.47 -10.69
C ILE A 619 -16.55 2.07 -10.48
N LEU A 620 -15.58 1.74 -11.34
CA LEU A 620 -14.24 2.33 -11.31
C LEU A 620 -14.27 3.86 -11.50
N ARG A 621 -15.18 4.40 -12.32
CA ARG A 621 -15.41 5.85 -12.47
C ARG A 621 -16.02 6.48 -11.22
N ARG A 622 -16.91 5.79 -10.49
CA ARG A 622 -17.45 6.26 -9.18
C ARG A 622 -16.35 6.32 -8.13
N HIS A 623 -15.46 5.34 -8.11
CA HIS A 623 -14.25 5.30 -7.27
C HIS A 623 -13.13 6.23 -7.80
N GLY A 624 -13.52 7.34 -8.45
CA GLY A 624 -12.66 8.14 -9.30
C GLY A 624 -11.69 9.06 -8.58
N HIS A 625 -11.85 9.30 -7.26
CA HIS A 625 -10.82 9.97 -6.43
C HIS A 625 -9.54 9.14 -6.35
N TRP A 626 -9.64 7.82 -6.47
CA TRP A 626 -8.50 6.99 -6.85
C TRP A 626 -8.24 7.17 -8.34
N GLU A 627 -7.25 7.99 -8.67
CA GLU A 627 -6.71 8.19 -10.01
C GLU A 627 -6.37 6.86 -10.71
N LEU A 628 -5.90 5.87 -9.95
CA LEU A 628 -5.73 4.49 -10.40
C LEU A 628 -7.01 3.92 -11.02
N SER A 629 -8.16 4.04 -10.35
CA SER A 629 -9.46 3.56 -10.88
C SER A 629 -9.78 4.20 -12.23
N ARG A 630 -9.49 5.49 -12.41
CA ARG A 630 -9.73 6.20 -13.67
C ARG A 630 -8.81 5.68 -14.79
N ARG A 631 -7.55 5.36 -14.50
CA ARG A 631 -6.65 4.71 -15.46
C ARG A 631 -7.11 3.30 -15.81
N LEU A 632 -7.45 2.48 -14.82
CA LEU A 632 -7.92 1.10 -15.03
C LEU A 632 -9.21 1.07 -15.86
N ALA A 633 -10.16 1.97 -15.58
CA ALA A 633 -11.36 2.18 -16.41
C ALA A 633 -11.00 2.51 -17.88
N SER A 634 -10.03 3.40 -18.10
CA SER A 634 -9.61 3.78 -19.46
C SER A 634 -8.97 2.65 -20.27
N ILE A 635 -8.50 1.57 -19.61
CA ILE A 635 -8.04 0.34 -20.27
C ILE A 635 -9.24 -0.54 -20.62
N LEU A 636 -10.20 -0.72 -19.70
CA LEU A 636 -11.42 -1.48 -19.95
C LEU A 636 -12.29 -0.87 -21.08
N ASP A 637 -12.29 0.46 -21.23
CA ASP A 637 -12.95 1.13 -22.35
C ASP A 637 -12.45 0.63 -23.72
N VAL A 638 -11.13 0.47 -23.88
CA VAL A 638 -10.54 -0.04 -25.13
C VAL A 638 -10.90 -1.52 -25.38
N LEU A 639 -11.06 -2.31 -24.31
CA LEU A 639 -11.53 -3.70 -24.39
C LEU A 639 -13.01 -3.79 -24.83
N ILE A 640 -13.86 -2.89 -24.33
CA ILE A 640 -15.28 -2.77 -24.73
C ILE A 640 -15.38 -2.32 -26.20
N GLU A 641 -14.53 -1.39 -26.63
CA GLU A 641 -14.42 -0.99 -28.04
C GLU A 641 -13.99 -2.16 -28.94
N GLU A 642 -13.09 -3.07 -28.52
CA GLU A 642 -12.71 -4.23 -29.33
C GLU A 642 -13.88 -5.21 -29.51
N LEU A 643 -14.61 -5.52 -28.42
CA LEU A 643 -15.75 -6.45 -28.45
C LEU A 643 -16.89 -5.94 -29.33
N THR A 644 -17.34 -4.70 -29.14
CA THR A 644 -18.44 -4.11 -29.94
C THR A 644 -18.10 -4.03 -31.43
N ASN A 645 -16.82 -3.87 -31.76
CA ASN A 645 -16.33 -3.90 -33.14
C ASN A 645 -16.12 -5.31 -33.73
N THR A 646 -16.23 -6.34 -32.90
CA THR A 646 -16.17 -7.76 -33.31
C THR A 646 -17.58 -8.33 -33.50
N GLU A 647 -18.55 -7.91 -32.69
CA GLU A 647 -19.98 -8.28 -32.83
C GLU A 647 -20.65 -7.70 -34.11
N MET A 648 -20.06 -6.69 -34.74
CA MET A 648 -20.52 -6.10 -36.01
C MET A 648 -19.94 -6.78 -37.26
N ARG A 649 -19.57 -8.06 -37.20
CA ARG A 649 -18.96 -8.84 -38.29
C ARG A 649 -19.56 -10.23 -38.44
#